data_AF-A0A5J4Z1U0-F1
#
_entry.id   AF-A0A5J4Z1U0-F1
#
_cell.length_a   1.000
_cell.length_b   1.000
_cell.length_c   1.000
_cell.angle_alpha   90.00
_cell.angle_beta   90.00
_cell.angle_gamma   90.00
#
_symmetry.space_group_name_H-M   'P 1'
#
loop_
_entity.id
_entity.type
_entity.pdbx_description
1 polymer ?
#
loop_
_entity_poly.entity_id
_entity_poly.type
_entity_poly.pdbx_seq_one_letter_code
_entity_poly.pdbx_strand_id
1 'polypeptide(L)'
;MSMNGKETGASAAPGLYSGGSIRAGFKNLAPYFADDELFKLQDGVAGQDLFSQGVSGYAYNDFVLLPGHIYFAADDVDTRCRVTRKLWLNAPMISSPMDTVTESEMAINMALQGGLGIIHYNCSVREQQKEVDRVKRYENGFITDPKTLSPDSTVADALAIKKKYGFSGIPITASGQMGSKLLGIVTNRDVEFVRNIDNVLVSECMTSELVTGQQGLTLEEAHAILKESKKGKLPIVNKQGELVGLVARTDLKKQKIYPNTSKDASGKRLLCGAAIGTRPEDRERLDALVETGLDVVVLDSSQGDSIYQIDMIHYIKEKHPELEVIGGNVVTRNQAHHLIKMGVDALRIGMGCGCFGPETPVLMADGSYRAISSIEVGERVINMKGKAVRVTAVVNRGTKAVVKATFSKWPHPIYVTSDHKFWMANRADAPNASKTSVAPIMQNKQEEIGWTAVGTCDTKSTFTLMPSDIEFDLPEDFSVELALDVSQCEDDDLLMTANNTFAMTRILHSGYDLGYIFGTFLGSGCAALVKYKNSFQGRVSWYFAKHEDVVAEKLKDCIESVFEKPVVIQDDEQGKNVKSVHFYCSRTAELFGSFGKKTEKHLPANMWCRNKEYAQGIYDGLVDSDGIKERPGRDWLVSTAPGVIELFSWCCMTLQKSYGVRQVPVSVENLKRASLDKLAQGYAVRTASDTRCTEDFMYGTILSIEPVAEPMEVWDIEVGCATHSFIAANNIVHNSICTTQEVMACGRPQATAVYQVASYARELGVPVIADGGISSTGHIIKALCVGASAVMMGSMLAGTEESPGEYFYKDGVRLKKYRGMGSLEAMKKGSASRYFSEDERVRVAQGVSGAVADRGSIKRFMPYLVAGVRHGFQDLGVRSISQLHEYLYDGRLRFQVRTPAAQMEGNVHSLLNWTKEQ
;
A
#
# COMPACT_ATOMS: atom_id res chain seq x y z
N MET A 1 -8.97 23.58 85.95
CA MET A 1 -8.98 22.15 86.35
C MET A 1 -8.88 21.30 85.09
N SER A 2 -7.90 20.39 85.10
CA SER A 2 -7.64 19.19 84.29
C SER A 2 -8.04 19.08 82.79
N MET A 3 -6.99 18.95 81.97
CA MET A 3 -6.73 17.95 80.91
C MET A 3 -7.89 17.07 80.38
N ASN A 4 -8.08 17.07 79.04
CA ASN A 4 -7.67 15.99 78.12
C ASN A 4 -8.43 16.09 76.77
N GLY A 5 -7.74 15.87 75.64
CA GLY A 5 -8.42 15.37 74.43
C GLY A 5 -7.95 15.89 73.06
N LYS A 6 -6.95 15.19 72.50
CA LYS A 6 -6.75 14.82 71.08
C LYS A 6 -6.66 15.90 69.98
N GLU A 7 -5.52 15.87 69.31
CA GLU A 7 -5.24 16.41 67.98
C GLU A 7 -6.14 15.79 66.90
N THR A 8 -6.78 16.65 66.11
CA THR A 8 -6.98 16.46 64.65
C THR A 8 -6.82 17.84 64.00
N GLY A 9 -5.62 18.14 63.49
CA GLY A 9 -5.37 19.33 62.69
C GLY A 9 -5.86 19.12 61.26
N ALA A 10 -7.04 19.63 60.92
CA ALA A 10 -7.43 19.85 59.55
C ALA A 10 -6.70 21.11 59.04
N SER A 11 -5.65 20.93 58.23
CA SER A 11 -5.06 22.06 57.49
C SER A 11 -5.87 22.28 56.21
N ALA A 12 -6.43 23.48 56.11
CA ALA A 12 -7.27 23.96 55.03
C ALA A 12 -6.67 23.77 53.62
N ALA A 13 -7.51 23.29 52.70
CA ALA A 13 -7.24 23.35 51.27
C ALA A 13 -7.25 24.83 50.80
N PRO A 14 -6.25 25.30 50.03
CA PRO A 14 -6.33 26.63 49.42
C PRO A 14 -7.32 26.59 48.24
N GLY A 15 -8.25 27.54 48.26
CA GLY A 15 -9.35 27.67 47.31
C GLY A 15 -8.90 27.77 45.85
N LEU A 16 -9.56 26.96 45.01
CA LEU A 16 -9.47 27.00 43.56
C LEU A 16 -10.64 27.82 43.01
N TYR A 17 -10.31 28.67 42.03
CA TYR A 17 -11.19 29.45 41.15
C TYR A 17 -11.69 30.82 41.65
N SER A 18 -10.84 31.84 41.45
CA SER A 18 -11.31 33.17 41.05
C SER A 18 -10.88 33.43 39.60
N GLY A 19 -11.86 33.64 38.72
CA GLY A 19 -11.66 33.77 37.28
C GLY A 19 -10.79 34.97 36.88
N GLY A 20 -9.61 34.66 36.35
CA GLY A 20 -8.72 35.59 35.66
C GLY A 20 -7.79 34.81 34.74
N SER A 21 -7.96 34.97 33.43
CA SER A 21 -7.13 34.46 32.31
C SER A 21 -6.17 33.29 32.64
N ILE A 22 -6.62 32.07 32.37
CA ILE A 22 -5.86 30.80 32.48
C ILE A 22 -4.46 30.87 31.83
N ARG A 23 -4.24 31.75 30.84
CA ARG A 23 -2.94 31.93 30.17
C ARG A 23 -1.83 32.53 31.05
N ALA A 24 -2.15 33.28 32.10
CA ALA A 24 -1.13 33.90 32.96
C ALA A 24 -0.60 32.94 34.06
N GLY A 25 -1.38 31.92 34.43
CA GLY A 25 -1.06 30.99 35.53
C GLY A 25 -0.06 29.89 35.20
N PHE A 26 0.15 29.56 33.91
CA PHE A 26 1.06 28.47 33.50
C PHE A 26 2.55 28.77 33.73
N LYS A 27 2.95 30.04 33.90
CA LYS A 27 4.36 30.40 34.04
C LYS A 27 4.99 30.02 35.40
N ASN A 28 4.18 29.69 36.41
CA ASN A 28 4.65 29.39 37.77
C ASN A 28 4.33 27.97 38.25
N LEU A 29 3.96 27.06 37.36
CA LEU A 29 3.77 25.64 37.67
C LEU A 29 4.99 24.86 37.17
N ALA A 30 6.09 24.92 37.91
CA ALA A 30 7.03 23.80 37.91
C ALA A 30 6.23 22.52 38.27
N PRO A 31 6.55 21.34 37.70
CA PRO A 31 5.78 20.14 38.00
C PRO A 31 5.71 19.96 39.51
N TYR A 32 4.50 19.77 40.04
CA TYR A 32 4.26 19.56 41.48
C TYR A 32 5.02 18.34 42.03
N PHE A 33 5.59 17.52 41.15
CA PHE A 33 6.41 16.35 41.44
C PHE A 33 7.80 16.55 40.81
N ALA A 34 8.85 16.16 41.52
CA ALA A 34 10.19 16.11 40.93
C ALA A 34 10.27 15.01 39.86
N ASP A 35 11.03 15.23 38.79
CA ASP A 35 11.19 14.26 37.69
C ASP A 35 11.64 12.86 38.20
N ASP A 36 12.47 12.81 39.24
CA ASP A 36 12.93 11.56 39.87
C ASP A 36 11.80 10.76 40.56
N GLU A 37 10.75 11.44 41.05
CA GLU A 37 9.59 10.76 41.64
C GLU A 37 8.67 10.18 40.56
N LEU A 38 8.45 10.93 39.48
CA LEU A 38 7.67 10.45 38.33
C LEU A 38 8.39 9.28 37.63
N PHE A 39 9.71 9.32 37.54
CA PHE A 39 10.51 8.26 36.95
C PHE A 39 10.32 6.91 37.66
N LYS A 40 10.18 6.91 38.99
CA LYS A 40 9.98 5.68 39.79
C LYS A 40 8.62 5.01 39.56
N LEU A 41 7.66 5.73 38.99
CA LEU A 41 6.30 5.24 38.72
C LEU A 41 6.08 4.84 37.25
N GLN A 42 7.13 4.82 36.43
CA GLN A 42 7.01 4.53 35.00
C GLN A 42 6.63 3.07 34.73
N ASP A 43 5.66 2.90 33.84
CA ASP A 43 5.26 1.63 33.23
C ASP A 43 5.68 1.56 31.74
N GLY A 44 5.27 0.49 31.05
CA GLY A 44 5.68 0.21 29.68
C GLY A 44 7.15 -0.17 29.55
N VAL A 45 7.68 -0.11 28.32
CA VAL A 45 9.02 -0.60 27.95
C VAL A 45 9.89 0.56 27.45
N ALA A 46 11.17 0.61 27.84
CA ALA A 46 12.11 1.61 27.32
C ALA A 46 12.46 1.30 25.85
N GLY A 47 12.88 2.31 25.09
CA GLY A 47 13.35 2.09 23.71
C GLY A 47 14.50 1.08 23.62
N GLN A 48 15.46 1.15 24.55
CA GLN A 48 16.58 0.21 24.59
C GLN A 48 16.11 -1.23 24.80
N ASP A 49 15.18 -1.46 25.73
CA ASP A 49 14.66 -2.79 26.02
C ASP A 49 13.82 -3.33 24.87
N LEU A 50 12.99 -2.48 24.26
CA LEU A 50 12.14 -2.87 23.13
C LEU A 50 12.97 -3.31 21.92
N PHE A 51 14.01 -2.56 21.56
CA PHE A 51 14.78 -2.80 20.34
C PHE A 51 16.05 -3.64 20.54
N SER A 52 16.37 -4.08 21.78
CA SER A 52 17.51 -4.95 22.09
C SER A 52 17.18 -6.45 22.03
N GLN A 53 15.90 -6.84 22.00
CA GLN A 53 15.47 -8.23 21.90
C GLN A 53 15.79 -8.78 20.50
N GLY A 54 16.91 -9.48 20.36
CA GLY A 54 17.54 -9.88 19.10
C GLY A 54 16.77 -10.83 18.17
N VAL A 55 15.48 -11.09 18.41
CA VAL A 55 14.66 -12.02 17.62
C VAL A 55 13.58 -11.30 16.80
N SER A 56 13.14 -10.10 17.20
CA SER A 56 11.99 -9.42 16.58
C SER A 56 12.38 -8.08 15.93
N GLY A 57 11.88 -7.85 14.72
CA GLY A 57 11.97 -6.56 14.03
C GLY A 57 10.60 -5.89 13.99
N TYR A 58 10.54 -4.62 14.38
CA TYR A 58 9.32 -3.82 14.48
C TYR A 58 9.24 -2.78 13.37
N ALA A 59 8.04 -2.61 12.83
CA ALA A 59 7.60 -1.47 12.03
C ALA A 59 6.79 -0.51 12.90
N TYR A 60 6.38 0.63 12.34
CA TYR A 60 5.71 1.68 13.12
C TYR A 60 4.37 1.25 13.73
N ASN A 61 3.65 0.31 13.13
CA ASN A 61 2.35 -0.11 13.66
C ASN A 61 2.44 -1.04 14.87
N ASP A 62 3.59 -1.67 15.08
CA ASP A 62 3.77 -2.72 16.09
C ASP A 62 3.89 -2.18 17.52
N PHE A 63 3.95 -0.86 17.71
CA PHE A 63 4.01 -0.23 19.03
C PHE A 63 3.22 1.08 19.07
N VAL A 64 2.96 1.56 20.28
CA VAL A 64 2.46 2.91 20.60
C VAL A 64 3.37 3.53 21.67
N LEU A 65 3.29 4.86 21.81
CA LEU A 65 3.99 5.61 22.84
C LEU A 65 3.02 5.83 24.00
N LEU A 66 3.51 5.72 25.24
CA LEU A 66 2.71 6.09 26.41
C LEU A 66 2.75 7.61 26.61
N PRO A 67 1.63 8.21 27.07
CA PRO A 67 1.56 9.66 27.30
C PRO A 67 2.47 10.11 28.44
N GLY A 68 2.92 11.36 28.36
CA GLY A 68 3.72 12.01 29.41
C GLY A 68 2.91 13.05 30.20
N HIS A 69 3.63 13.89 30.95
CA HIS A 69 3.01 14.98 31.72
C HIS A 69 2.87 16.26 30.87
N ILE A 70 1.66 16.80 30.77
CA ILE A 70 1.37 18.00 29.96
C ILE A 70 1.31 19.24 30.87
N TYR A 71 2.21 20.19 30.65
CA TYR A 71 2.29 21.47 31.37
C TYR A 71 2.53 22.65 30.42
N PHE A 72 2.18 22.49 29.14
CA PHE A 72 2.34 23.48 28.08
C PHE A 72 1.31 23.31 26.96
N ALA A 73 1.16 24.33 26.13
CA ALA A 73 0.29 24.28 24.96
C ALA A 73 1.02 23.67 23.76
N ALA A 74 0.30 23.03 22.83
CA ALA A 74 0.88 22.50 21.59
C ALA A 74 1.66 23.57 20.79
N ASP A 75 1.21 24.83 20.82
CA ASP A 75 1.90 25.94 20.15
C ASP A 75 3.27 26.27 20.73
N ASP A 76 3.55 25.84 21.97
CA ASP A 76 4.86 26.01 22.62
C ASP A 76 5.87 24.93 22.17
N VAL A 77 5.44 23.94 21.37
CA VAL A 77 6.31 22.86 20.87
C VAL A 77 7.17 23.36 19.70
N ASP A 78 8.48 23.24 19.87
CA ASP A 78 9.47 23.50 18.84
C ASP A 78 9.71 22.27 17.96
N THR A 79 9.28 22.36 16.70
CA THR A 79 9.45 21.31 15.69
C THR A 79 10.74 21.45 14.89
N ARG A 80 11.61 22.41 15.22
CA ARG A 80 12.89 22.58 14.52
C ARG A 80 13.76 21.34 14.69
N CYS A 81 14.36 20.91 13.57
CA CYS A 81 15.23 19.75 13.55
C CYS A 81 16.52 20.03 12.78
N ARG A 82 17.60 19.39 13.21
CA ARG A 82 18.85 19.34 12.46
C ARG A 82 18.76 18.17 11.48
N VAL A 83 18.76 18.46 10.17
CA VAL A 83 18.61 17.45 9.10
C VAL A 83 19.94 16.96 8.55
N THR A 84 20.99 17.78 8.65
CA THR A 84 22.39 17.43 8.39
C THR A 84 23.28 18.09 9.44
N ARG A 85 24.60 17.91 9.41
CA ARG A 85 25.49 18.56 10.38
C ARG A 85 25.33 20.08 10.41
N LYS A 86 25.10 20.77 9.30
CA LYS A 86 24.94 22.23 9.32
C LYS A 86 23.51 22.71 9.13
N LEU A 87 22.64 21.90 8.51
CA LEU A 87 21.30 22.36 8.10
C LEU A 87 20.22 22.10 9.14
N TRP A 88 19.38 23.12 9.32
CA TRP A 88 18.20 23.10 10.17
C TRP A 88 16.93 23.32 9.34
N LEU A 89 15.87 22.62 9.71
CA LEU A 89 14.52 22.79 9.17
C LEU A 89 13.58 23.23 10.29
N ASN A 90 12.52 23.96 9.95
CA ASN A 90 11.49 24.36 10.92
C ASN A 90 10.43 23.27 11.14
N ALA A 91 10.33 22.33 10.21
CA ALA A 91 9.49 21.16 10.28
C ALA A 91 10.28 19.92 9.84
N PRO A 92 10.13 18.77 10.52
CA PRO A 92 10.94 17.57 10.29
C PRO A 92 10.44 16.74 9.10
N MET A 93 10.14 17.42 7.97
CA MET A 93 9.47 16.83 6.82
C MET A 93 10.26 17.09 5.53
N ILE A 94 10.53 16.01 4.81
CA ILE A 94 11.30 16.04 3.57
C ILE A 94 10.49 15.34 2.46
N SER A 95 10.38 15.94 1.27
CA SER A 95 9.74 15.25 0.13
C SER A 95 10.73 14.34 -0.57
N SER A 96 10.28 13.12 -0.91
CA SER A 96 11.14 12.08 -1.50
C SER A 96 11.59 12.45 -2.93
N PRO A 97 12.83 12.12 -3.34
CA PRO A 97 13.35 12.39 -4.68
C PRO A 97 12.78 11.42 -5.73
N MET A 98 11.50 11.56 -6.00
CA MET A 98 10.78 10.75 -6.98
C MET A 98 10.14 11.65 -8.04
N ASP A 99 10.12 11.19 -9.29
CA ASP A 99 9.54 11.92 -10.44
C ASP A 99 8.01 12.05 -10.43
N THR A 100 7.37 11.47 -9.41
CA THR A 100 5.93 11.60 -9.11
C THR A 100 5.70 12.34 -7.79
N VAL A 101 6.75 12.93 -7.21
CA VAL A 101 6.67 13.63 -5.91
C VAL A 101 7.35 14.99 -5.96
N THR A 102 8.63 15.08 -6.35
CA THR A 102 9.42 16.30 -6.12
C THR A 102 10.09 16.85 -7.37
N GLU A 103 9.46 17.87 -7.95
CA GLU A 103 10.07 18.88 -8.84
C GLU A 103 10.11 20.25 -8.12
N SER A 104 10.43 21.34 -8.83
CA SER A 104 10.57 22.68 -8.22
C SER A 104 9.32 23.16 -7.48
N GLU A 105 8.10 22.91 -7.99
CA GLU A 105 6.86 23.31 -7.31
C GLU A 105 6.71 22.69 -5.92
N MET A 106 6.88 21.37 -5.80
CA MET A 106 6.90 20.68 -4.51
C MET A 106 8.03 21.22 -3.62
N ALA A 107 9.25 21.36 -4.16
CA ALA A 107 10.39 21.79 -3.36
C ALA A 107 10.25 23.22 -2.81
N ILE A 108 9.73 24.15 -3.63
CA ILE A 108 9.41 25.52 -3.21
C ILE A 108 8.41 25.50 -2.06
N ASN A 109 7.28 24.79 -2.24
CA ASN A 109 6.21 24.83 -1.26
C ASN A 109 6.57 24.07 0.03
N MET A 110 7.39 23.01 -0.05
CA MET A 110 7.97 22.35 1.12
C MET A 110 8.87 23.31 1.91
N ALA A 111 9.76 24.03 1.22
CA ALA A 111 10.64 25.01 1.87
C ALA A 111 9.87 26.18 2.50
N LEU A 112 8.86 26.72 1.82
CA LEU A 112 7.98 27.76 2.37
C LEU A 112 7.28 27.32 3.66
N GLN A 113 6.90 26.04 3.75
CA GLN A 113 6.25 25.47 4.92
C GLN A 113 7.23 24.99 6.02
N GLY A 114 8.53 25.24 5.83
CA GLY A 114 9.57 24.90 6.80
C GLY A 114 10.14 23.49 6.71
N GLY A 115 9.74 22.72 5.69
CA GLY A 115 10.37 21.45 5.32
C GLY A 115 11.50 21.63 4.31
N LEU A 116 11.79 20.54 3.58
CA LEU A 116 12.79 20.50 2.51
C LEU A 116 12.28 19.64 1.35
N GLY A 117 12.52 20.06 0.10
CA GLY A 117 12.31 19.21 -1.06
C GLY A 117 13.61 18.71 -1.66
N ILE A 118 13.66 17.42 -2.02
CA ILE A 118 14.78 16.80 -2.74
C ILE A 118 14.37 16.54 -4.20
N ILE A 119 14.89 17.32 -5.14
CA ILE A 119 14.61 17.16 -6.57
C ILE A 119 15.17 15.83 -7.07
N HIS A 120 14.36 15.05 -7.80
CA HIS A 120 14.80 13.78 -8.40
C HIS A 120 15.80 14.00 -9.55
N TYR A 121 16.52 12.94 -9.94
CA TYR A 121 17.51 12.99 -11.04
C TYR A 121 17.11 12.16 -12.27
N ASN A 122 15.87 11.66 -12.32
CA ASN A 122 15.31 10.97 -13.50
C ASN A 122 14.98 11.92 -14.67
N CYS A 123 15.96 12.73 -15.05
CA CYS A 123 15.94 13.75 -16.09
C CYS A 123 17.39 14.10 -16.46
N SER A 124 17.60 14.88 -17.52
CA SER A 124 18.94 15.35 -17.90
C SER A 124 19.54 16.28 -16.83
N VAL A 125 20.88 16.41 -16.82
CA VAL A 125 21.59 17.34 -15.91
C VAL A 125 21.03 18.75 -16.02
N ARG A 126 20.82 19.22 -17.25
CA ARG A 126 20.30 20.57 -17.52
C ARG A 126 18.86 20.77 -17.04
N GLU A 127 18.02 19.74 -17.12
CA GLU A 127 16.65 19.82 -16.61
C GLU A 127 16.65 19.88 -15.09
N GLN A 128 17.42 19.01 -14.42
CA GLN A 128 17.55 19.04 -12.97
C GLN A 128 18.11 20.40 -12.48
N GLN A 129 19.10 20.94 -13.21
CA GLN A 129 19.67 22.26 -12.94
C GLN A 129 18.61 23.36 -13.01
N LYS A 130 17.73 23.33 -14.02
CA LYS A 130 16.61 24.28 -14.12
C LYS A 130 15.63 24.15 -12.96
N GLU A 131 15.35 22.94 -12.50
CA GLU A 131 14.49 22.74 -11.32
C GLU A 131 15.13 23.34 -10.06
N VAL A 132 16.43 23.12 -9.83
CA VAL A 132 17.16 23.76 -8.71
C VAL A 132 17.15 25.28 -8.86
N ASP A 133 17.46 25.79 -10.05
CA ASP A 133 17.48 27.22 -10.36
C ASP A 133 16.12 27.87 -10.07
N ARG A 134 15.00 27.22 -10.44
CA ARG A 134 13.64 27.67 -10.12
C ARG A 134 13.40 27.79 -8.62
N VAL A 135 13.83 26.82 -7.83
CA VAL A 135 13.70 26.87 -6.36
C VAL A 135 14.56 28.00 -5.78
N LYS A 136 15.83 28.10 -6.20
CA LYS A 136 16.78 29.09 -5.66
C LYS A 136 16.46 30.52 -6.08
N ARG A 137 15.85 30.72 -7.26
CA ARG A 137 15.34 32.02 -7.72
C ARG A 137 13.96 32.35 -7.18
N TYR A 138 13.25 31.41 -6.57
CA TYR A 138 11.93 31.67 -6.05
C TYR A 138 11.99 32.80 -5.01
N GLU A 139 11.39 33.93 -5.38
CA GLU A 139 11.64 35.22 -4.77
C GLU A 139 11.20 35.26 -3.30
N ASN A 140 12.14 35.61 -2.42
CA ASN A 140 11.93 35.88 -1.00
C ASN A 140 12.99 36.89 -0.48
N GLY A 141 13.02 38.12 -1.01
CA GLY A 141 13.86 39.19 -0.46
C GLY A 141 14.47 40.13 -1.51
N PHE A 142 15.79 40.34 -1.46
CA PHE A 142 16.52 41.11 -2.47
C PHE A 142 16.78 40.24 -3.71
N ILE A 143 16.21 40.63 -4.84
CA ILE A 143 16.50 40.07 -6.16
C ILE A 143 17.82 40.72 -6.61
N THR A 144 18.90 39.95 -6.65
CA THR A 144 20.26 40.45 -6.97
C THR A 144 20.55 40.55 -8.47
N ASP A 145 19.79 39.82 -9.30
CA ASP A 145 19.90 39.83 -10.77
C ASP A 145 18.51 39.93 -11.42
N PRO A 146 17.77 41.06 -11.23
CA PRO A 146 16.50 41.26 -11.90
C PRO A 146 16.71 41.34 -13.42
N LYS A 147 15.77 40.78 -14.20
CA LYS A 147 15.81 40.97 -15.66
C LYS A 147 15.60 42.43 -16.00
N THR A 148 16.50 42.97 -16.82
CA THR A 148 16.53 44.35 -17.28
C THR A 148 16.29 44.44 -18.78
N LEU A 149 15.81 45.60 -19.23
CA LEU A 149 15.71 45.96 -20.65
C LEU A 149 16.39 47.31 -20.90
N SER A 150 16.78 47.56 -22.14
CA SER A 150 17.26 48.88 -22.57
C SER A 150 16.08 49.79 -22.93
N PRO A 151 16.26 51.12 -22.98
CA PRO A 151 15.22 52.06 -23.42
C PRO A 151 14.66 51.76 -24.82
N ASP A 152 15.49 51.16 -25.67
CA ASP A 152 15.18 50.82 -27.07
C ASP A 152 14.56 49.44 -27.24
N SER A 153 14.34 48.70 -26.15
CA SER A 153 13.60 47.44 -26.19
C SER A 153 12.12 47.70 -26.47
N THR A 154 11.40 46.75 -27.05
CA THR A 154 9.98 46.91 -27.39
C THR A 154 9.07 46.45 -26.24
N VAL A 155 7.80 46.87 -26.26
CA VAL A 155 6.78 46.33 -25.35
C VAL A 155 6.60 44.82 -25.55
N ALA A 156 6.77 44.30 -26.76
CA ALA A 156 6.76 42.87 -27.05
C ALA A 156 7.87 42.13 -26.27
N ASP A 157 9.06 42.70 -26.13
CA ASP A 157 10.15 42.12 -25.32
C ASP A 157 9.79 42.02 -23.84
N ALA A 158 9.18 43.07 -23.28
CA ALA A 158 8.69 43.07 -21.90
C ALA A 158 7.60 41.99 -21.67
N LEU A 159 6.67 41.84 -22.63
CA LEU A 159 5.64 40.81 -22.60
C LEU A 159 6.21 39.40 -22.78
N ALA A 160 7.27 39.24 -23.59
CA ALA A 160 7.98 37.98 -23.74
C ALA A 160 8.67 37.55 -22.44
N ILE A 161 9.28 38.49 -21.71
CA ILE A 161 9.82 38.26 -20.36
C ILE A 161 8.70 37.82 -19.42
N LYS A 162 7.55 38.52 -19.42
CA LYS A 162 6.40 38.14 -18.59
C LYS A 162 5.90 36.72 -18.92
N LYS A 163 5.78 36.38 -20.20
CA LYS A 163 5.34 35.05 -20.65
C LYS A 163 6.32 33.96 -20.25
N LYS A 164 7.63 34.24 -20.31
CA LYS A 164 8.69 33.26 -20.03
C LYS A 164 8.97 33.09 -18.54
N TYR A 165 8.94 34.16 -17.76
CA TYR A 165 9.38 34.16 -16.36
C TYR A 165 8.27 34.48 -15.34
N GLY A 166 7.07 34.86 -15.80
CA GLY A 166 5.90 35.03 -14.93
C GLY A 166 5.80 36.35 -14.16
N PHE A 167 6.74 37.30 -14.34
CA PHE A 167 6.72 38.62 -13.69
C PHE A 167 6.75 39.76 -14.70
N SER A 168 6.21 40.93 -14.30
CA SER A 168 6.02 42.08 -15.19
C SER A 168 6.73 43.36 -14.74
N GLY A 169 7.34 43.38 -13.55
CA GLY A 169 8.09 44.54 -13.05
C GLY A 169 9.56 44.47 -13.43
N ILE A 170 9.92 45.09 -14.56
CA ILE A 170 11.21 44.98 -15.26
C ILE A 170 11.94 46.34 -15.20
N PRO A 171 13.08 46.45 -14.52
CA PRO A 171 13.88 47.68 -14.51
C PRO A 171 14.49 47.98 -15.88
N ILE A 172 14.46 49.26 -16.27
CA ILE A 172 15.06 49.76 -17.50
C ILE A 172 16.39 50.41 -17.17
N THR A 173 17.47 49.90 -17.76
CA THR A 173 18.83 50.39 -17.53
C THR A 173 19.45 50.89 -18.83
N ALA A 174 20.40 51.82 -18.76
CA ALA A 174 20.96 52.48 -19.94
C ALA A 174 21.50 51.50 -21.00
N SER A 175 22.12 50.39 -20.57
CA SER A 175 22.65 49.36 -21.48
C SER A 175 21.75 48.13 -21.60
N GLY A 176 20.62 48.09 -20.88
CA GLY A 176 19.79 46.89 -20.75
C GLY A 176 20.40 45.77 -19.89
N GLN A 177 21.51 46.01 -19.21
CA GLN A 177 22.24 45.04 -18.38
C GLN A 177 22.23 45.46 -16.89
N MET A 178 22.40 44.49 -15.99
CA MET A 178 22.63 44.75 -14.57
C MET A 178 23.92 45.55 -14.33
N GLY A 179 23.98 46.31 -13.23
CA GLY A 179 25.12 47.19 -12.93
C GLY A 179 25.20 48.45 -13.81
N SER A 180 24.20 48.68 -14.66
CA SER A 180 24.09 49.90 -15.47
C SER A 180 23.15 50.91 -14.82
N LYS A 181 23.26 52.18 -15.23
CA LYS A 181 22.46 53.29 -14.69
C LYS A 181 20.97 53.01 -14.88
N LEU A 182 20.22 53.05 -13.78
CA LEU A 182 18.78 52.85 -13.78
C LEU A 182 18.08 54.08 -14.37
N LEU A 183 17.22 53.87 -15.38
CA LEU A 183 16.49 54.92 -16.09
C LEU A 183 14.98 54.88 -15.83
N GLY A 184 14.43 53.71 -15.51
CA GLY A 184 13.00 53.55 -15.29
C GLY A 184 12.61 52.14 -14.86
N ILE A 185 11.31 51.89 -14.75
CA ILE A 185 10.74 50.55 -14.59
C ILE A 185 9.47 50.44 -15.44
N VAL A 186 9.29 49.29 -16.08
CA VAL A 186 8.03 48.92 -16.72
C VAL A 186 7.30 47.90 -15.85
N THR A 187 6.00 48.07 -15.68
CA THR A 187 5.10 47.17 -14.96
C THR A 187 3.96 46.71 -15.86
N ASN A 188 3.15 45.75 -15.39
CA ASN A 188 2.00 45.28 -16.17
C ASN A 188 1.06 46.41 -16.59
N ARG A 189 0.80 47.37 -15.70
CA ARG A 189 -0.14 48.47 -15.95
C ARG A 189 0.30 49.39 -17.09
N ASP A 190 1.61 49.48 -17.30
CA ASP A 190 2.19 50.37 -18.29
C ASP A 190 2.05 49.79 -19.70
N VAL A 191 1.98 48.45 -19.82
CA VAL A 191 1.92 47.75 -21.11
C VAL A 191 0.55 47.12 -21.42
N GLU A 192 -0.35 47.02 -20.44
CA GLU A 192 -1.62 46.26 -20.53
C GLU A 192 -2.55 46.73 -21.66
N PHE A 193 -2.54 48.02 -22.00
CA PHE A 193 -3.40 48.60 -23.03
C PHE A 193 -2.65 49.09 -24.27
N VAL A 194 -1.38 48.73 -24.42
CA VAL A 194 -0.58 49.07 -25.61
C VAL A 194 -1.02 48.17 -26.78
N ARG A 195 -1.47 48.79 -27.88
CA ARG A 195 -2.01 48.06 -29.04
C ARG A 195 -0.94 47.59 -30.04
N ASN A 196 0.09 48.39 -30.28
CA ASN A 196 1.14 48.09 -31.27
C ASN A 196 2.44 47.68 -30.57
N ILE A 197 2.39 46.54 -29.89
CA ILE A 197 3.43 46.10 -28.95
C ILE A 197 4.80 45.87 -29.60
N ASP A 198 4.84 45.59 -30.91
CA ASP A 198 6.09 45.31 -31.64
C ASP A 198 6.89 46.56 -31.98
N ASN A 199 6.25 47.75 -31.98
CA ASN A 199 6.88 49.00 -32.40
C ASN A 199 7.02 50.04 -31.29
N VAL A 200 6.24 49.93 -30.21
CA VAL A 200 6.33 50.86 -29.09
C VAL A 200 7.52 50.49 -28.22
N LEU A 201 8.41 51.45 -27.98
CA LEU A 201 9.57 51.26 -27.13
C LEU A 201 9.19 51.29 -25.65
N VAL A 202 9.92 50.56 -24.82
CA VAL A 202 9.72 50.59 -23.36
C VAL A 202 9.99 51.97 -22.77
N SER A 203 10.87 52.76 -23.39
CA SER A 203 11.13 54.15 -23.00
C SER A 203 9.90 55.07 -23.12
N GLU A 204 8.96 54.77 -24.01
CA GLU A 204 7.75 55.56 -24.23
C GLU A 204 6.67 55.31 -23.17
N CYS A 205 6.72 54.15 -22.48
CA CYS A 205 5.72 53.75 -21.49
C CYS A 205 6.28 53.49 -20.08
N MET A 206 7.60 53.47 -19.88
CA MET A 206 8.20 53.24 -18.56
C MET A 206 7.90 54.37 -17.58
N THR A 207 7.83 54.02 -16.29
CA THR A 207 7.88 55.02 -15.23
C THR A 207 9.33 55.44 -15.00
N SER A 208 9.65 56.72 -15.21
CA SER A 208 10.99 57.31 -15.00
C SER A 208 11.19 57.88 -13.58
N GLU A 209 10.12 58.35 -12.93
CA GLU A 209 10.16 58.81 -11.54
C GLU A 209 10.05 57.63 -10.57
N LEU A 210 11.19 57.19 -10.06
CA LEU A 210 11.31 56.00 -9.22
C LEU A 210 11.57 56.33 -7.76
N VAL A 211 10.88 55.61 -6.88
CA VAL A 211 11.35 55.43 -5.50
C VAL A 211 12.39 54.32 -5.52
N THR A 212 13.59 54.60 -5.03
CA THR A 212 14.71 53.65 -4.99
C THR A 212 15.26 53.49 -3.57
N GLY A 213 15.84 52.33 -3.28
CA GLY A 213 16.62 52.10 -2.07
C GLY A 213 18.12 52.23 -2.34
N GLN A 214 18.90 52.65 -1.34
CA GLN A 214 20.36 52.71 -1.45
C GLN A 214 21.01 51.35 -1.16
N GLN A 215 22.12 51.05 -1.82
CA GLN A 215 22.92 49.87 -1.55
C GLN A 215 23.39 49.87 -0.08
N GLY A 216 23.21 48.73 0.60
CA GLY A 216 23.55 48.55 2.01
C GLY A 216 22.35 48.54 2.96
N LEU A 217 21.14 48.86 2.47
CA LEU A 217 19.91 48.70 3.24
C LEU A 217 19.71 47.25 3.69
N THR A 218 19.23 47.10 4.91
CA THR A 218 18.66 45.84 5.39
C THR A 218 17.33 45.58 4.68
N LEU A 219 16.88 44.31 4.70
CA LEU A 219 15.61 43.95 4.09
C LEU A 219 14.42 44.62 4.79
N GLU A 220 14.52 44.82 6.11
CA GLU A 220 13.50 45.50 6.93
C GLU A 220 13.37 46.98 6.58
N GLU A 221 14.48 47.68 6.35
CA GLU A 221 14.46 49.07 5.91
C GLU A 221 13.91 49.20 4.49
N ALA A 222 14.34 48.31 3.56
CA ALA A 222 13.79 48.26 2.21
C ALA A 222 12.27 48.01 2.24
N HIS A 223 11.80 47.15 3.13
CA HIS A 223 10.38 46.89 3.36
C HIS A 223 9.62 48.11 3.87
N ALA A 224 10.20 48.91 4.77
CA ALA A 224 9.60 50.14 5.27
C ALA A 224 9.38 51.15 4.13
N ILE A 225 10.39 51.36 3.27
CA ILE A 225 10.31 52.23 2.09
C ILE A 225 9.21 51.75 1.14
N LEU A 226 9.12 50.43 0.91
CA LEU A 226 8.12 49.83 0.02
C LEU A 226 6.68 49.98 0.57
N LYS A 227 6.52 49.93 1.90
CA LYS A 227 5.24 50.12 2.59
C LYS A 227 4.79 51.58 2.53
N GLU A 228 5.70 52.51 2.72
CA GLU A 228 5.43 53.96 2.68
C GLU A 228 5.12 54.44 1.25
N SER A 229 5.95 54.07 0.29
CA SER A 229 5.75 54.42 -1.13
C SER A 229 4.53 53.77 -1.78
N LYS A 230 4.00 52.70 -1.17
CA LYS A 230 2.89 51.86 -1.67
C LYS A 230 3.13 51.30 -3.10
N LYS A 231 4.38 51.26 -3.56
CA LYS A 231 4.76 50.72 -4.87
C LYS A 231 4.85 49.19 -4.84
N GLY A 232 4.88 48.57 -6.03
CA GLY A 232 4.96 47.11 -6.17
C GLY A 232 6.38 46.55 -6.12
N LYS A 233 7.37 47.35 -6.54
CA LYS A 233 8.79 47.03 -6.60
C LYS A 233 9.61 48.22 -6.10
N LEU A 234 10.80 47.95 -5.56
CA LEU A 234 11.77 48.94 -5.09
C LEU A 234 13.15 48.60 -5.67
N PRO A 235 13.61 49.29 -6.72
CA PRO A 235 14.96 49.15 -7.24
C PRO A 235 16.00 49.61 -6.21
N ILE A 236 17.09 48.87 -6.08
CA ILE A 236 18.21 49.19 -5.21
C ILE A 236 19.37 49.67 -6.07
N VAL A 237 19.90 50.86 -5.76
CA VAL A 237 20.96 51.49 -6.53
C VAL A 237 22.18 51.80 -5.66
N ASN A 238 23.36 51.80 -6.26
CA ASN A 238 24.57 52.30 -5.62
C ASN A 238 24.63 53.85 -5.69
N LYS A 239 25.73 54.43 -5.17
CA LYS A 239 25.93 55.89 -5.16
C LYS A 239 26.01 56.51 -6.57
N GLN A 240 26.34 55.70 -7.58
CA GLN A 240 26.44 56.09 -8.98
C GLN A 240 25.09 56.00 -9.72
N GLY A 241 24.03 55.53 -9.05
CA GLY A 241 22.71 55.34 -9.64
C GLY A 241 22.59 54.06 -10.49
N GLU A 242 23.53 53.14 -10.35
CA GLU A 242 23.52 51.85 -11.05
C GLU A 242 22.67 50.84 -10.29
N LEU A 243 21.93 50.01 -11.03
CA LEU A 243 21.05 49.00 -10.46
C LEU A 243 21.86 47.84 -9.87
N VAL A 244 21.71 47.61 -8.56
CA VAL A 244 22.37 46.51 -7.83
C VAL A 244 21.40 45.47 -7.28
N GLY A 245 20.09 45.73 -7.33
CA GLY A 245 19.08 44.75 -6.96
C GLY A 245 17.65 45.30 -7.02
N LEU A 246 16.67 44.48 -6.64
CA LEU A 246 15.25 44.82 -6.64
C LEU A 246 14.54 44.13 -5.47
N VAL A 247 13.64 44.83 -4.77
CA VAL A 247 12.77 44.23 -3.75
C VAL A 247 11.33 44.27 -4.25
N ALA A 248 10.56 43.21 -4.02
CA ALA A 248 9.17 43.11 -4.45
C ALA A 248 8.18 43.08 -3.26
N ARG A 249 7.05 43.78 -3.38
CA ARG A 249 5.98 43.76 -2.37
C ARG A 249 5.35 42.39 -2.18
N THR A 250 5.40 41.55 -3.21
CA THR A 250 4.91 40.17 -3.19
C THR A 250 5.68 39.33 -2.17
N ASP A 251 6.99 39.55 -2.03
CA ASP A 251 7.85 38.79 -1.12
C ASP A 251 7.57 39.13 0.35
N LEU A 252 7.28 40.41 0.62
CA LEU A 252 6.77 40.88 1.91
C LEU A 252 5.51 40.13 2.36
N LYS A 253 4.58 39.90 1.43
CA LYS A 253 3.35 39.15 1.72
C LYS A 253 3.68 37.68 1.99
N LYS A 254 4.58 37.08 1.20
CA LYS A 254 5.01 35.67 1.38
C LYS A 254 5.62 35.45 2.76
N GLN A 255 6.52 36.32 3.24
CA GLN A 255 7.13 36.16 4.56
C GLN A 255 6.11 36.20 5.70
N LYS A 256 5.07 37.05 5.59
CA LYS A 256 3.98 37.09 6.58
C LYS A 256 3.11 35.83 6.54
N ILE A 257 2.92 35.24 5.36
CA ILE A 257 2.12 34.02 5.16
C ILE A 257 2.91 32.77 5.58
N TYR A 258 4.23 32.78 5.38
CA TYR A 258 5.14 31.66 5.59
C TYR A 258 6.27 32.00 6.57
N PRO A 259 5.95 32.22 7.87
CA PRO A 259 6.94 32.64 8.86
C PRO A 259 8.02 31.59 9.12
N ASN A 260 7.71 30.30 8.90
CA ASN A 260 8.59 29.17 9.15
C ASN A 260 9.38 28.75 7.91
N THR A 261 9.57 29.63 6.92
CA THR A 261 10.27 29.30 5.67
C THR A 261 11.69 28.79 5.93
N SER A 262 12.05 27.65 5.35
CA SER A 262 13.39 27.08 5.29
C SER A 262 14.25 27.83 4.27
N LYS A 263 15.32 28.48 4.75
CA LYS A 263 16.22 29.30 3.92
C LYS A 263 17.67 28.88 4.06
N ASP A 264 18.46 29.17 3.02
CA ASP A 264 19.90 28.92 3.00
C ASP A 264 20.64 29.72 4.07
N ALA A 265 21.93 29.43 4.26
CA ALA A 265 22.77 30.07 5.28
C ALA A 265 22.81 31.61 5.16
N SER A 266 22.54 32.17 3.96
CA SER A 266 22.44 33.62 3.76
C SER A 266 21.13 34.22 4.27
N GLY A 267 20.12 33.39 4.53
CA GLY A 267 18.76 33.79 4.93
C GLY A 267 17.94 34.40 3.80
N LYS A 268 18.40 34.33 2.55
CA LYS A 268 17.79 35.04 1.41
C LYS A 268 17.07 34.11 0.43
N ARG A 269 17.58 32.91 0.19
CA ARG A 269 16.98 31.97 -0.79
C ARG A 269 16.39 30.76 -0.07
N LEU A 270 15.43 30.10 -0.70
CA LEU A 270 14.88 28.85 -0.18
C LEU A 270 15.97 27.76 -0.12
N LEU A 271 15.89 26.88 0.87
CA LEU A 271 16.69 25.64 0.87
C LEU A 271 16.22 24.74 -0.26
N CYS A 272 17.17 24.14 -0.97
CA CYS A 272 16.93 23.20 -2.04
C CYS A 272 17.87 22.00 -1.91
N GLY A 273 17.29 20.80 -1.95
CA GLY A 273 18.03 19.55 -2.08
C GLY A 273 17.84 18.90 -3.44
N ALA A 274 18.77 18.04 -3.82
CA ALA A 274 18.69 17.25 -5.05
C ALA A 274 19.31 15.87 -4.81
N ALA A 275 18.75 14.86 -5.48
CA ALA A 275 19.33 13.53 -5.52
C ALA A 275 20.29 13.40 -6.70
N ILE A 276 21.29 12.53 -6.58
CA ILE A 276 22.15 12.08 -7.69
C ILE A 276 22.44 10.58 -7.53
N GLY A 277 22.94 9.95 -8.60
CA GLY A 277 23.51 8.61 -8.50
C GLY A 277 24.90 8.61 -7.85
N THR A 278 25.64 7.52 -8.04
CA THR A 278 26.98 7.33 -7.44
C THR A 278 28.06 7.03 -8.47
N ARG A 279 27.75 7.19 -9.76
CA ARG A 279 28.68 6.86 -10.84
C ARG A 279 29.63 8.02 -11.15
N PRO A 280 30.78 7.77 -11.77
CA PRO A 280 31.73 8.84 -12.12
C PRO A 280 31.11 9.98 -12.94
N GLU A 281 30.17 9.69 -13.83
CA GLU A 281 29.43 10.67 -14.63
C GLU A 281 28.49 11.57 -13.80
N ASP A 282 28.02 11.10 -12.64
CA ASP A 282 27.21 11.92 -11.73
C ASP A 282 28.03 13.05 -11.09
N ARG A 283 29.37 13.04 -11.21
CA ARG A 283 30.24 14.14 -10.77
C ARG A 283 29.99 15.43 -11.56
N GLU A 284 29.82 15.32 -12.88
CA GLU A 284 29.49 16.47 -13.73
C GLU A 284 28.10 17.00 -13.38
N ARG A 285 27.13 16.09 -13.16
CA ARG A 285 25.79 16.45 -12.69
C ARG A 285 25.87 17.23 -11.39
N LEU A 286 26.58 16.72 -10.40
CA LEU A 286 26.77 17.37 -9.11
C LEU A 286 27.37 18.77 -9.27
N ASP A 287 28.47 18.90 -10.01
CA ASP A 287 29.15 20.18 -10.21
C ASP A 287 28.19 21.25 -10.77
N ALA A 288 27.40 20.88 -11.79
CA ALA A 288 26.40 21.78 -12.37
C ALA A 288 25.30 22.19 -11.38
N LEU A 289 24.87 21.29 -10.49
CA LEU A 289 23.89 21.60 -9.45
C LEU A 289 24.48 22.53 -8.38
N VAL A 290 25.73 22.31 -7.97
CA VAL A 290 26.43 23.16 -6.99
C VAL A 290 26.62 24.58 -7.55
N GLU A 291 27.00 24.71 -8.82
CA GLU A 291 27.10 26.02 -9.50
C GLU A 291 25.77 26.80 -9.49
N THR A 292 24.64 26.09 -9.43
CA THR A 292 23.29 26.67 -9.36
C THR A 292 22.90 27.08 -7.94
N GLY A 293 23.69 26.69 -6.94
CA GLY A 293 23.47 26.99 -5.53
C GLY A 293 22.67 25.92 -4.78
N LEU A 294 22.86 24.64 -5.13
CA LEU A 294 22.35 23.52 -4.35
C LEU A 294 22.89 23.55 -2.90
N ASP A 295 22.03 23.32 -1.91
CA ASP A 295 22.42 23.39 -0.48
C ASP A 295 22.76 22.02 0.11
N VAL A 296 22.08 20.96 -0.36
CA VAL A 296 22.26 19.58 0.13
C VAL A 296 22.07 18.58 -1.00
N VAL A 297 22.93 17.56 -1.04
CA VAL A 297 22.83 16.47 -2.00
C VAL A 297 22.49 15.16 -1.30
N VAL A 298 21.57 14.39 -1.89
CA VAL A 298 21.24 13.02 -1.48
C VAL A 298 21.88 12.06 -2.46
N LEU A 299 22.75 11.18 -1.97
CA LEU A 299 23.27 10.07 -2.76
C LEU A 299 22.21 8.97 -2.77
N ASP A 300 21.52 8.82 -3.90
CA ASP A 300 20.34 7.96 -3.99
C ASP A 300 20.73 6.56 -4.45
N SER A 301 20.68 5.61 -3.51
CA SER A 301 20.92 4.20 -3.77
C SER A 301 19.97 3.34 -2.93
N SER A 302 19.62 2.15 -3.42
CA SER A 302 18.88 1.17 -2.63
C SER A 302 19.74 0.54 -1.52
N GLN A 303 21.05 0.43 -1.73
CA GLN A 303 22.05 -0.07 -0.79
C GLN A 303 23.29 0.83 -0.88
N GLY A 304 23.37 1.83 0.01
CA GLY A 304 24.35 2.90 -0.08
C GLY A 304 25.77 2.56 0.37
N ASP A 305 25.95 1.48 1.14
CA ASP A 305 27.26 1.01 1.58
C ASP A 305 27.96 0.27 0.46
N SER A 306 28.58 1.04 -0.44
CA SER A 306 29.28 0.59 -1.64
C SER A 306 30.51 1.45 -1.90
N ILE A 307 31.51 0.88 -2.59
CA ILE A 307 32.72 1.62 -2.97
C ILE A 307 32.38 2.88 -3.79
N TYR A 308 31.36 2.80 -4.64
CA TYR A 308 30.96 3.89 -5.54
C TYR A 308 30.44 5.09 -4.74
N GLN A 309 29.59 4.83 -3.73
CA GLN A 309 29.09 5.92 -2.89
C GLN A 309 30.20 6.49 -2.01
N ILE A 310 31.08 5.64 -1.49
CA ILE A 310 32.25 6.07 -0.70
C ILE A 310 33.15 7.01 -1.53
N ASP A 311 33.47 6.62 -2.76
CA ASP A 311 34.29 7.43 -3.67
C ASP A 311 33.59 8.75 -4.04
N MET A 312 32.27 8.73 -4.23
CA MET A 312 31.49 9.94 -4.48
C MET A 312 31.48 10.87 -3.27
N ILE A 313 31.35 10.34 -2.04
CA ILE A 313 31.43 11.14 -0.82
C ILE A 313 32.80 11.80 -0.73
N HIS A 314 33.90 11.06 -0.95
CA HIS A 314 35.25 11.61 -0.93
C HIS A 314 35.40 12.75 -1.95
N TYR A 315 34.94 12.52 -3.18
CA TYR A 315 34.95 13.54 -4.23
C TYR A 315 34.18 14.81 -3.83
N ILE A 316 32.98 14.65 -3.25
CA ILE A 316 32.17 15.80 -2.79
C ILE A 316 32.89 16.56 -1.69
N LYS A 317 33.39 15.88 -0.65
CA LYS A 317 34.00 16.56 0.50
C LYS A 317 35.34 17.21 0.14
N GLU A 318 36.06 16.70 -0.85
CA GLU A 318 37.30 17.31 -1.36
C GLU A 318 37.02 18.54 -2.24
N LYS A 319 36.09 18.42 -3.20
CA LYS A 319 35.85 19.47 -4.20
C LYS A 319 34.86 20.54 -3.73
N HIS A 320 33.82 20.14 -2.98
CA HIS A 320 32.71 20.97 -2.53
C HIS A 320 32.51 20.83 -1.00
N PRO A 321 33.50 21.22 -0.17
CA PRO A 321 33.48 20.97 1.27
C PRO A 321 32.31 21.62 2.02
N GLU A 322 31.72 22.68 1.45
CA GLU A 322 30.56 23.38 2.01
C GLU A 322 29.21 22.72 1.67
N LEU A 323 29.17 21.82 0.69
CA LEU A 323 27.95 21.08 0.35
C LEU A 323 27.68 20.01 1.41
N GLU A 324 26.45 19.98 1.92
CA GLU A 324 26.03 18.97 2.88
C GLU A 324 25.60 17.69 2.13
N VAL A 325 26.05 16.53 2.62
CA VAL A 325 25.86 15.24 1.97
C VAL A 325 25.01 14.31 2.83
N ILE A 326 23.89 13.86 2.28
CA ILE A 326 23.06 12.79 2.86
C ILE A 326 23.41 11.48 2.16
N GLY A 327 24.02 10.54 2.88
CA GLY A 327 24.35 9.21 2.38
C GLY A 327 23.25 8.18 2.66
N GLY A 328 23.10 7.19 1.80
CA GLY A 328 22.11 6.13 1.97
C GLY A 328 21.76 5.37 0.68
N ASN A 329 20.79 4.48 0.72
CA ASN A 329 20.07 4.07 1.94
C ASN A 329 20.86 3.06 2.78
N VAL A 330 20.69 3.12 4.11
CA VAL A 330 21.26 2.16 5.07
C VAL A 330 20.18 1.57 5.97
N VAL A 331 20.37 0.34 6.48
CA VAL A 331 19.44 -0.28 7.44
C VAL A 331 20.14 -0.95 8.64
N THR A 332 21.48 -0.89 8.68
CA THR A 332 22.32 -1.47 9.73
C THR A 332 23.38 -0.49 10.24
N ARG A 333 23.89 -0.74 11.46
CA ARG A 333 24.95 0.07 12.07
C ARG A 333 26.27 0.01 11.31
N ASN A 334 26.61 -1.12 10.69
CA ASN A 334 27.86 -1.26 9.94
C ASN A 334 27.86 -0.37 8.69
N GLN A 335 26.76 -0.36 7.94
CA GLN A 335 26.59 0.53 6.80
C GLN A 335 26.68 2.01 7.23
N ALA A 336 26.03 2.34 8.36
CA ALA A 336 26.12 3.67 8.95
C ALA A 336 27.56 4.05 9.34
N HIS A 337 28.32 3.12 9.95
CA HIS A 337 29.72 3.32 10.32
C HIS A 337 30.58 3.68 9.11
N HIS A 338 30.48 2.92 8.03
CA HIS A 338 31.27 3.17 6.81
C HIS A 338 30.98 4.56 6.24
N LEU A 339 29.70 4.89 6.02
CA LEU A 339 29.34 6.17 5.41
C LEU A 339 29.68 7.37 6.31
N ILE A 340 29.46 7.27 7.63
CA ILE A 340 29.83 8.32 8.58
C ILE A 340 31.35 8.54 8.59
N LYS A 341 32.14 7.46 8.58
CA LYS A 341 33.60 7.55 8.57
C LYS A 341 34.12 8.22 7.30
N MET A 342 33.41 8.07 6.18
CA MET A 342 33.75 8.73 4.91
C MET A 342 33.31 10.20 4.85
N GLY A 343 32.54 10.68 5.84
CA GLY A 343 32.26 12.10 6.00
C GLY A 343 30.87 12.54 5.52
N VAL A 344 29.88 11.65 5.47
CA VAL A 344 28.49 12.08 5.28
C VAL A 344 28.03 12.97 6.44
N ASP A 345 27.18 13.94 6.12
CA ASP A 345 26.62 14.89 7.07
C ASP A 345 25.27 14.43 7.66
N ALA A 346 24.63 13.44 7.03
CA ALA A 346 23.45 12.73 7.53
C ALA A 346 23.28 11.37 6.83
N LEU A 347 22.41 10.52 7.38
CA LEU A 347 22.05 9.22 6.82
C LEU A 347 20.57 9.13 6.45
N ARG A 348 20.28 8.45 5.34
CA ARG A 348 18.93 8.08 4.89
C ARG A 348 18.67 6.58 5.12
N ILE A 349 17.56 6.23 5.74
CA ILE A 349 17.30 4.86 6.26
C ILE A 349 16.05 4.24 5.60
N GLY A 350 16.16 3.04 4.96
CA GLY A 350 15.01 2.21 4.51
C GLY A 350 15.20 1.32 3.24
N MET A 351 14.49 0.16 3.14
CA MET A 351 14.49 -0.88 2.05
C MET A 351 13.15 -1.74 2.12
N GLY A 352 12.44 -2.25 1.06
CA GLY A 352 11.02 -2.86 1.12
C GLY A 352 10.69 -4.37 0.69
N CYS A 353 9.45 -4.93 0.85
CA CYS A 353 9.00 -6.38 1.06
C CYS A 353 8.20 -7.21 -0.05
N GLY A 354 7.82 -8.51 0.19
CA GLY A 354 7.37 -9.74 -0.62
C GLY A 354 6.21 -9.88 -1.69
N CYS A 355 6.17 -11.01 -2.50
CA CYS A 355 5.23 -11.37 -3.64
C CYS A 355 5.01 -12.93 -3.89
N PHE A 356 4.19 -13.34 -4.89
CA PHE A 356 3.76 -14.73 -5.22
C PHE A 356 4.20 -15.28 -6.58
N GLY A 357 4.33 -16.60 -6.79
CA GLY A 357 4.54 -17.22 -8.12
C GLY A 357 3.30 -17.13 -9.03
N PRO A 358 3.44 -17.34 -10.35
CA PRO A 358 2.44 -16.95 -11.36
C PRO A 358 1.15 -17.80 -11.26
N GLU A 359 1.32 -19.09 -10.98
CA GLU A 359 0.22 -20.05 -10.83
C GLU A 359 -0.47 -20.00 -9.47
N THR A 360 -0.13 -19.02 -8.62
CA THR A 360 -0.77 -18.88 -7.30
C THR A 360 -2.26 -18.59 -7.50
N PRO A 361 -3.17 -19.46 -7.05
CA PRO A 361 -4.58 -19.30 -7.30
C PRO A 361 -5.19 -18.29 -6.32
N VAL A 362 -5.91 -17.32 -6.84
CA VAL A 362 -6.66 -16.32 -6.08
C VAL A 362 -8.14 -16.65 -6.16
N LEU A 363 -8.83 -16.57 -5.01
CA LEU A 363 -10.27 -16.77 -4.95
C LEU A 363 -10.99 -15.51 -5.49
N MET A 364 -11.66 -15.69 -6.61
CA MET A 364 -12.43 -14.64 -7.28
C MET A 364 -13.79 -14.46 -6.60
N ALA A 365 -14.42 -13.31 -6.83
CA ALA A 365 -15.73 -12.99 -6.25
C ALA A 365 -16.86 -13.86 -6.79
N ASP A 366 -16.72 -14.46 -7.96
CA ASP A 366 -17.69 -15.39 -8.55
C ASP A 366 -17.55 -16.84 -8.04
N GLY A 367 -16.64 -17.09 -7.10
CA GLY A 367 -16.37 -18.43 -6.55
C GLY A 367 -15.35 -19.25 -7.32
N SER A 368 -14.87 -18.77 -8.47
CA SER A 368 -13.81 -19.41 -9.23
C SER A 368 -12.41 -19.14 -8.65
N TYR A 369 -11.42 -19.92 -9.10
CA TYR A 369 -10.00 -19.65 -8.83
C TYR A 369 -9.29 -19.26 -10.12
N ARG A 370 -8.47 -18.21 -10.05
CA ARG A 370 -7.64 -17.78 -11.17
C ARG A 370 -6.18 -17.65 -10.74
N ALA A 371 -5.28 -18.03 -11.62
CA ALA A 371 -3.85 -17.77 -11.42
C ALA A 371 -3.64 -16.26 -11.26
N ILE A 372 -2.84 -15.85 -10.27
CA ILE A 372 -2.57 -14.45 -9.96
C ILE A 372 -2.01 -13.67 -11.16
N SER A 373 -1.28 -14.37 -12.04
CA SER A 373 -0.74 -13.83 -13.30
C SER A 373 -1.82 -13.51 -14.35
N SER A 374 -2.99 -14.13 -14.25
CA SER A 374 -4.09 -14.00 -15.22
C SER A 374 -5.14 -12.97 -14.80
N ILE A 375 -5.12 -12.52 -13.55
CA ILE A 375 -6.07 -11.55 -13.01
C ILE A 375 -5.91 -10.22 -13.73
N GLU A 376 -7.01 -9.51 -13.94
CA GLU A 376 -7.03 -8.21 -14.58
C GLU A 376 -7.55 -7.11 -13.64
N VAL A 377 -7.11 -5.89 -13.89
CA VAL A 377 -7.56 -4.72 -13.11
C VAL A 377 -9.06 -4.50 -13.33
N GLY A 378 -9.80 -4.31 -12.24
CA GLY A 378 -11.26 -4.13 -12.25
C GLY A 378 -12.04 -5.39 -11.90
N GLU A 379 -11.42 -6.56 -12.03
CA GLU A 379 -11.98 -7.81 -11.53
C GLU A 379 -12.14 -7.79 -10.02
N ARG A 380 -12.96 -8.70 -9.48
CA ARG A 380 -13.30 -8.75 -8.06
C ARG A 380 -12.78 -10.03 -7.44
N VAL A 381 -12.12 -9.88 -6.29
CA VAL A 381 -11.56 -10.97 -5.47
C VAL A 381 -12.09 -10.89 -4.05
N ILE A 382 -11.96 -11.96 -3.29
CA ILE A 382 -12.41 -12.00 -1.89
C ILE A 382 -11.32 -11.44 -0.97
N ASN A 383 -11.68 -10.55 -0.04
CA ASN A 383 -10.79 -10.02 0.98
C ASN A 383 -10.81 -10.83 2.29
N MET A 384 -10.02 -10.40 3.30
CA MET A 384 -9.97 -11.08 4.60
C MET A 384 -11.25 -11.08 5.43
N LYS A 385 -12.26 -10.29 5.04
CA LYS A 385 -13.58 -10.25 5.67
C LYS A 385 -14.62 -11.04 4.88
N GLY A 386 -14.18 -11.83 3.89
CA GLY A 386 -15.06 -12.57 3.00
C GLY A 386 -15.85 -11.70 2.02
N LYS A 387 -15.50 -10.42 1.84
CA LYS A 387 -16.21 -9.50 0.95
C LYS A 387 -15.51 -9.37 -0.40
N ALA A 388 -16.31 -9.30 -1.47
CA ALA A 388 -15.83 -9.03 -2.82
C ALA A 388 -15.29 -7.60 -2.96
N VAL A 389 -14.01 -7.45 -3.30
CA VAL A 389 -13.31 -6.17 -3.47
C VAL A 389 -12.68 -6.10 -4.86
N ARG A 390 -12.57 -4.89 -5.42
CA ARG A 390 -11.98 -4.72 -6.75
C ARG A 390 -10.46 -4.79 -6.70
N VAL A 391 -9.88 -5.45 -7.69
CA VAL A 391 -8.44 -5.41 -8.00
C VAL A 391 -8.13 -4.05 -8.63
N THR A 392 -7.27 -3.28 -7.98
CA THR A 392 -6.88 -1.93 -8.38
C THR A 392 -5.61 -1.92 -9.23
N ALA A 393 -4.76 -2.94 -9.07
CA ALA A 393 -3.56 -3.15 -9.88
C ALA A 393 -3.18 -4.64 -9.94
N VAL A 394 -2.57 -5.07 -11.04
CA VAL A 394 -1.97 -6.39 -11.22
C VAL A 394 -0.54 -6.17 -11.68
N VAL A 395 0.41 -6.83 -11.02
CA VAL A 395 1.83 -6.53 -11.20
C VAL A 395 2.60 -7.82 -11.41
N ASN A 396 3.24 -7.97 -12.56
CA ASN A 396 4.34 -8.92 -12.74
C ASN A 396 5.60 -8.34 -12.11
N ARG A 397 6.22 -9.12 -11.21
CA ARG A 397 7.29 -8.72 -10.31
C ARG A 397 8.65 -9.33 -10.71
N GLY A 398 8.74 -9.95 -11.89
CA GLY A 398 9.96 -10.55 -12.45
C GLY A 398 10.34 -11.88 -11.77
N THR A 399 11.52 -12.42 -12.06
CA THR A 399 12.00 -13.70 -11.52
C THR A 399 12.64 -13.54 -10.14
N LYS A 400 12.20 -14.30 -9.12
CA LYS A 400 12.68 -14.25 -7.74
C LYS A 400 12.89 -15.64 -7.13
N ALA A 401 13.76 -15.74 -6.14
CA ALA A 401 13.85 -16.93 -5.31
C ALA A 401 12.57 -17.08 -4.47
N VAL A 402 12.02 -18.28 -4.43
CA VAL A 402 10.77 -18.57 -3.75
C VAL A 402 10.92 -19.78 -2.84
N VAL A 403 9.98 -19.92 -1.91
CA VAL A 403 9.70 -21.19 -1.24
C VAL A 403 8.44 -21.80 -1.83
N LYS A 404 8.43 -23.12 -1.87
CA LYS A 404 7.27 -23.93 -2.18
C LYS A 404 6.51 -24.19 -0.88
N ALA A 405 5.37 -23.53 -0.71
CA ALA A 405 4.53 -23.66 0.46
C ALA A 405 3.30 -24.53 0.15
N THR A 406 3.06 -25.54 0.98
CA THR A 406 1.92 -26.46 0.83
C THR A 406 0.97 -26.31 2.02
N PHE A 407 -0.34 -26.21 1.76
CA PHE A 407 -1.35 -25.99 2.80
C PHE A 407 -2.42 -27.08 2.79
N SER A 408 -3.11 -27.30 3.91
CA SER A 408 -4.17 -28.33 3.98
C SER A 408 -5.48 -27.93 3.30
N LYS A 409 -5.66 -26.66 2.93
CA LYS A 409 -6.89 -26.13 2.33
C LYS A 409 -6.78 -25.94 0.81
N TRP A 410 -5.64 -26.31 0.25
CA TRP A 410 -5.37 -26.19 -1.18
C TRP A 410 -4.53 -27.40 -1.66
N PRO A 411 -4.93 -28.08 -2.74
CA PRO A 411 -4.29 -29.34 -3.15
C PRO A 411 -2.87 -29.17 -3.72
N HIS A 412 -2.56 -27.99 -4.26
CA HIS A 412 -1.29 -27.73 -4.92
C HIS A 412 -0.35 -26.90 -4.03
N PRO A 413 0.98 -27.09 -4.15
CA PRO A 413 1.89 -26.11 -3.59
C PRO A 413 1.69 -24.76 -4.31
N ILE A 414 1.84 -23.68 -3.57
CA ILE A 414 2.08 -22.38 -4.17
C ILE A 414 3.56 -22.05 -4.04
N TYR A 415 4.00 -21.17 -4.93
CA TYR A 415 5.32 -20.61 -4.88
C TYR A 415 5.21 -19.19 -4.37
N VAL A 416 6.02 -18.81 -3.41
CA VAL A 416 5.88 -17.52 -2.72
C VAL A 416 7.22 -17.09 -2.17
N THR A 417 7.52 -15.78 -2.14
CA THR A 417 8.75 -15.32 -1.48
C THR A 417 8.67 -15.61 0.02
N SER A 418 9.80 -15.97 0.63
CA SER A 418 9.83 -16.37 2.05
C SER A 418 9.39 -15.26 3.01
N ASP A 419 9.47 -14.01 2.60
CA ASP A 419 9.06 -12.84 3.38
C ASP A 419 7.57 -12.47 3.20
N HIS A 420 6.84 -13.17 2.32
CA HIS A 420 5.42 -12.88 2.09
C HIS A 420 4.59 -13.15 3.34
N LYS A 421 3.76 -12.19 3.71
CA LYS A 421 2.94 -12.25 4.91
C LYS A 421 1.59 -12.92 4.65
N PHE A 422 1.22 -13.83 5.54
CA PHE A 422 -0.09 -14.47 5.61
C PHE A 422 -0.73 -14.12 6.96
N TRP A 423 -2.06 -14.09 6.99
CA TRP A 423 -2.80 -14.00 8.24
C TRP A 423 -2.82 -15.38 8.91
N MET A 424 -2.10 -15.50 10.01
CA MET A 424 -1.83 -16.79 10.66
C MET A 424 -2.10 -16.70 12.15
N ALA A 425 -2.42 -17.84 12.76
CA ALA A 425 -2.51 -18.02 14.20
C ALA A 425 -1.35 -18.91 14.68
N ASN A 426 -0.67 -18.53 15.77
CA ASN A 426 0.38 -19.37 16.38
C ASN A 426 -0.16 -20.10 17.62
N ARG A 427 0.56 -21.10 18.10
CA ARG A 427 0.25 -21.86 19.33
C ARG A 427 1.52 -22.06 20.14
N ALA A 428 1.72 -21.26 21.19
CA ALA A 428 2.93 -21.32 22.03
C ALA A 428 3.07 -22.62 22.87
N ASP A 429 1.98 -23.26 23.29
CA ASP A 429 2.04 -24.17 24.48
C ASP A 429 1.77 -25.68 24.24
N ALA A 430 1.68 -26.19 23.02
CA ALA A 430 1.46 -27.65 22.84
C ALA A 430 1.86 -28.21 21.47
N PRO A 431 3.13 -28.65 21.30
CA PRO A 431 3.60 -29.31 20.09
C PRO A 431 2.97 -30.70 19.81
N ASN A 432 2.23 -31.29 20.78
CA ASN A 432 1.75 -32.68 20.72
C ASN A 432 0.23 -32.90 20.92
N ALA A 433 -0.60 -31.87 21.03
CA ALA A 433 -2.05 -32.07 21.14
C ALA A 433 -2.67 -32.44 19.78
N SER A 434 -3.57 -33.42 19.77
CA SER A 434 -4.18 -33.96 18.54
C SER A 434 -4.72 -32.85 17.61
N LYS A 435 -4.51 -33.01 16.28
CA LYS A 435 -4.93 -32.09 15.18
C LYS A 435 -6.46 -31.88 15.05
N THR A 436 -7.22 -32.10 16.12
CA THR A 436 -8.66 -32.44 16.05
C THR A 436 -9.60 -31.51 16.83
N SER A 437 -9.13 -30.46 17.50
CA SER A 437 -10.02 -29.41 18.04
C SER A 437 -9.32 -28.06 18.15
N VAL A 438 -9.15 -27.38 17.01
CA VAL A 438 -8.48 -26.07 16.92
C VAL A 438 -9.45 -24.93 17.29
N ALA A 439 -10.73 -25.04 16.92
CA ALA A 439 -11.72 -23.98 17.15
C ALA A 439 -12.00 -23.66 18.64
N PRO A 440 -12.19 -24.65 19.56
CA PRO A 440 -12.46 -24.33 20.97
C PRO A 440 -11.27 -23.68 21.70
N ILE A 441 -10.05 -23.95 21.22
CA ILE A 441 -8.81 -23.40 21.80
C ILE A 441 -8.55 -21.98 21.26
N MET A 442 -8.86 -21.75 19.98
CA MET A 442 -8.67 -20.45 19.32
C MET A 442 -9.75 -19.42 19.66
N GLN A 443 -10.97 -19.84 20.04
CA GLN A 443 -12.00 -18.94 20.57
C GLN A 443 -11.53 -18.17 21.83
N ASN A 444 -10.59 -18.73 22.60
CA ASN A 444 -10.05 -18.12 23.81
C ASN A 444 -8.70 -17.40 23.60
N LYS A 445 -8.14 -17.40 22.38
CA LYS A 445 -6.79 -16.91 22.07
C LYS A 445 -6.70 -16.13 20.74
N GLN A 446 -7.72 -15.32 20.41
CA GLN A 446 -7.71 -14.43 19.23
C GLN A 446 -6.50 -13.47 19.20
N GLU A 447 -5.87 -13.18 20.35
CA GLU A 447 -4.69 -12.33 20.48
C GLU A 447 -3.42 -12.86 19.79
N GLU A 448 -3.34 -14.17 19.49
CA GLU A 448 -2.20 -14.83 18.83
C GLU A 448 -2.33 -14.87 17.28
N ILE A 449 -3.29 -14.14 16.71
CA ILE A 449 -3.53 -14.04 15.26
C ILE A 449 -2.87 -12.77 14.69
N GLY A 450 -2.07 -12.91 13.63
CA GLY A 450 -1.40 -11.77 13.00
C GLY A 450 -0.74 -12.06 11.66
N TRP A 451 -0.24 -10.99 11.03
CA TRP A 451 0.54 -11.10 9.79
C TRP A 451 1.92 -11.72 10.07
N THR A 452 2.15 -12.91 9.52
CA THR A 452 3.38 -13.67 9.71
C THR A 452 4.02 -13.97 8.37
N ALA A 453 5.32 -13.73 8.22
CA ALA A 453 6.06 -14.11 7.03
C ALA A 453 6.14 -15.64 6.93
N VAL A 454 5.81 -16.20 5.76
CA VAL A 454 5.71 -17.65 5.56
C VAL A 454 7.03 -18.35 5.86
N GLY A 455 8.17 -17.77 5.47
CA GLY A 455 9.50 -18.35 5.68
C GLY A 455 9.99 -18.35 7.13
N THR A 456 9.34 -17.61 8.03
CA THR A 456 9.72 -17.53 9.46
C THR A 456 8.80 -18.35 10.36
N CYS A 457 7.75 -18.97 9.83
CA CYS A 457 6.75 -19.66 10.65
C CYS A 457 7.20 -21.09 11.01
N ASP A 458 6.85 -21.53 12.22
CA ASP A 458 6.95 -22.94 12.58
C ASP A 458 5.70 -23.67 12.08
N THR A 459 5.88 -24.49 11.05
CA THR A 459 4.80 -25.29 10.42
C THR A 459 4.07 -26.22 11.38
N LYS A 460 4.66 -26.56 12.55
CA LYS A 460 4.03 -27.41 13.55
C LYS A 460 3.07 -26.66 14.47
N SER A 461 3.31 -25.38 14.74
CA SER A 461 2.54 -24.56 15.67
C SER A 461 1.69 -23.48 15.00
N THR A 462 1.89 -23.24 13.70
CA THR A 462 1.26 -22.15 12.95
C THR A 462 0.12 -22.66 12.06
N PHE A 463 -1.00 -21.94 12.08
CA PHE A 463 -2.19 -22.21 11.30
C PHE A 463 -2.51 -21.04 10.37
N THR A 464 -2.97 -21.33 9.15
CA THR A 464 -3.41 -20.31 8.21
C THR A 464 -4.90 -20.07 8.30
N LEU A 465 -5.32 -18.83 8.07
CA LEU A 465 -6.70 -18.40 8.23
C LEU A 465 -7.36 -18.08 6.89
N MET A 466 -8.67 -18.29 6.84
CA MET A 466 -9.58 -17.95 5.74
C MET A 466 -10.90 -17.50 6.36
N PRO A 467 -11.64 -16.54 5.78
CA PRO A 467 -12.94 -16.14 6.31
C PRO A 467 -13.90 -17.34 6.35
N SER A 468 -14.66 -17.48 7.44
CA SER A 468 -15.72 -18.50 7.58
C SER A 468 -16.95 -18.18 6.73
N ASP A 469 -17.28 -16.88 6.60
CA ASP A 469 -18.40 -16.38 5.81
C ASP A 469 -17.88 -15.61 4.60
N ILE A 470 -18.29 -16.02 3.40
CA ILE A 470 -17.84 -15.42 2.13
C ILE A 470 -19.06 -15.00 1.32
N GLU A 471 -19.09 -13.73 0.97
CA GLU A 471 -20.10 -13.12 0.11
C GLU A 471 -19.61 -13.11 -1.34
N PHE A 472 -20.01 -14.14 -2.09
CA PHE A 472 -19.77 -14.23 -3.52
C PHE A 472 -20.70 -13.27 -4.30
N ASP A 473 -20.19 -12.69 -5.38
CA ASP A 473 -20.96 -11.93 -6.38
C ASP A 473 -21.74 -12.88 -7.31
N LEU A 474 -22.54 -13.76 -6.72
CA LEU A 474 -23.39 -14.72 -7.42
C LEU A 474 -24.86 -14.30 -7.29
N PRO A 475 -25.71 -14.61 -8.28
CA PRO A 475 -27.14 -14.37 -8.16
C PRO A 475 -27.70 -15.16 -6.97
N GLU A 476 -28.79 -14.68 -6.36
CA GLU A 476 -29.45 -15.43 -5.26
C GLU A 476 -29.90 -16.81 -5.76
N ASP A 477 -30.52 -16.82 -6.94
CA ASP A 477 -31.09 -17.97 -7.62
C ASP A 477 -30.81 -17.90 -9.12
N PHE A 478 -30.95 -19.01 -9.82
CA PHE A 478 -30.97 -19.05 -11.28
C PHE A 478 -32.21 -19.76 -11.80
N SER A 479 -32.47 -19.59 -13.09
CA SER A 479 -33.47 -20.37 -13.80
C SER A 479 -32.97 -20.76 -15.18
N VAL A 480 -33.15 -22.01 -15.56
CA VAL A 480 -32.74 -22.54 -16.87
C VAL A 480 -33.98 -23.01 -17.61
N GLU A 481 -34.26 -22.39 -18.75
CA GLU A 481 -35.33 -22.84 -19.63
C GLU A 481 -34.85 -23.98 -20.52
N LEU A 482 -35.52 -25.12 -20.39
CA LEU A 482 -35.44 -26.22 -21.35
C LEU A 482 -36.53 -25.99 -22.39
N ALA A 483 -36.24 -25.33 -23.52
CA ALA A 483 -37.21 -25.11 -24.61
C ALA A 483 -36.86 -25.94 -25.87
N LEU A 484 -37.87 -26.23 -26.70
CA LEU A 484 -37.67 -26.70 -28.07
C LEU A 484 -37.55 -25.50 -29.01
N ASP A 485 -36.60 -25.57 -29.95
CA ASP A 485 -36.56 -24.62 -31.06
C ASP A 485 -37.51 -25.15 -32.13
N VAL A 486 -38.74 -24.64 -32.12
CA VAL A 486 -39.82 -25.08 -33.03
C VAL A 486 -39.62 -24.52 -34.45
N SER A 487 -38.60 -23.68 -34.66
CA SER A 487 -38.36 -22.98 -35.93
C SER A 487 -37.82 -23.85 -37.07
N GLN A 488 -37.49 -25.12 -36.82
CA GLN A 488 -37.05 -26.09 -37.84
C GLN A 488 -38.07 -27.20 -38.15
N CYS A 489 -39.27 -27.14 -37.59
CA CYS A 489 -40.36 -28.05 -37.96
C CYS A 489 -41.28 -27.37 -38.99
N GLU A 490 -40.92 -27.48 -40.27
CA GLU A 490 -41.88 -27.31 -41.37
C GLU A 490 -42.76 -28.56 -41.43
N ASP A 491 -43.77 -28.66 -40.54
CA ASP A 491 -45.02 -29.42 -40.76
C ASP A 491 -45.83 -29.45 -39.45
N ASP A 492 -47.04 -28.88 -39.50
CA ASP A 492 -47.97 -28.71 -38.36
C ASP A 492 -48.63 -30.03 -37.87
N ASP A 493 -48.19 -31.22 -38.31
CA ASP A 493 -48.98 -32.46 -38.16
C ASP A 493 -48.34 -33.61 -37.33
N LEU A 494 -47.22 -33.41 -36.60
CA LEU A 494 -46.62 -34.51 -35.81
C LEU A 494 -46.07 -34.08 -34.44
N LEU A 495 -46.97 -33.79 -33.49
CA LEU A 495 -46.64 -33.75 -32.05
C LEU A 495 -47.09 -35.00 -31.27
N MET A 496 -47.31 -36.12 -31.97
CA MET A 496 -47.42 -37.44 -31.37
C MET A 496 -46.59 -38.43 -32.18
N THR A 497 -45.35 -38.69 -31.76
CA THR A 497 -44.64 -39.89 -32.20
C THR A 497 -44.97 -41.04 -31.26
N ALA A 498 -45.22 -42.23 -31.84
CA ALA A 498 -45.66 -43.46 -31.19
C ALA A 498 -44.71 -44.05 -30.12
N ASN A 499 -43.76 -43.27 -29.58
CA ASN A 499 -42.67 -43.72 -28.70
C ASN A 499 -42.42 -42.81 -27.47
N ASN A 500 -43.42 -42.10 -26.94
CA ASN A 500 -43.30 -41.38 -25.65
C ASN A 500 -42.25 -40.25 -25.59
N THR A 501 -41.86 -39.62 -26.70
CA THR A 501 -40.98 -38.44 -26.71
C THR A 501 -41.79 -37.14 -26.62
N PHE A 502 -42.02 -36.67 -25.38
CA PHE A 502 -42.72 -35.41 -25.10
C PHE A 502 -41.78 -34.19 -25.13
N ALA A 503 -42.21 -33.16 -25.84
CA ALA A 503 -41.73 -31.78 -25.74
C ALA A 503 -41.85 -31.29 -24.29
N MET A 504 -40.73 -30.97 -23.64
CA MET A 504 -40.72 -30.31 -22.34
C MET A 504 -40.30 -28.86 -22.58
N THR A 505 -41.21 -27.92 -22.36
CA THR A 505 -40.87 -26.51 -22.12
C THR A 505 -40.93 -26.31 -20.61
N ARG A 506 -39.79 -26.33 -19.91
CA ARG A 506 -39.77 -26.22 -18.44
C ARG A 506 -38.65 -25.33 -17.96
N ILE A 507 -38.96 -24.53 -16.95
CA ILE A 507 -37.99 -23.69 -16.27
C ILE A 507 -37.52 -24.46 -15.03
N LEU A 508 -36.23 -24.78 -14.98
CA LEU A 508 -35.58 -25.36 -13.81
C LEU A 508 -35.19 -24.24 -12.85
N HIS A 509 -35.52 -24.37 -11.57
CA HIS A 509 -35.16 -23.42 -10.52
C HIS A 509 -34.11 -23.99 -9.57
N SER A 510 -33.23 -23.15 -9.03
CA SER A 510 -32.17 -23.49 -8.09
C SER A 510 -32.69 -23.94 -6.71
N GLY A 511 -33.29 -25.12 -6.62
CA GLY A 511 -33.72 -25.76 -5.36
C GLY A 511 -32.87 -26.97 -4.95
N TYR A 512 -33.16 -27.53 -3.77
CA TYR A 512 -32.47 -28.72 -3.24
C TYR A 512 -32.46 -29.90 -4.23
N ASP A 513 -33.64 -30.27 -4.76
CA ASP A 513 -33.76 -31.43 -5.65
C ASP A 513 -32.92 -31.27 -6.92
N LEU A 514 -32.93 -30.09 -7.55
CA LEU A 514 -32.10 -29.82 -8.72
C LEU A 514 -30.61 -29.91 -8.37
N GLY A 515 -30.22 -29.34 -7.22
CA GLY A 515 -28.86 -29.44 -6.71
C GLY A 515 -28.43 -30.89 -6.49
N TYR A 516 -29.29 -31.72 -5.90
CA TYR A 516 -29.03 -33.14 -5.65
C TYR A 516 -28.86 -33.93 -6.94
N ILE A 517 -29.69 -33.66 -7.95
CA ILE A 517 -29.55 -34.28 -9.28
C ILE A 517 -28.22 -33.89 -9.94
N PHE A 518 -27.82 -32.62 -9.86
CA PHE A 518 -26.54 -32.15 -10.40
C PHE A 518 -25.35 -32.74 -9.64
N GLY A 519 -25.39 -32.76 -8.31
CA GLY A 519 -24.35 -33.34 -7.47
C GLY A 519 -24.12 -34.83 -7.76
N THR A 520 -25.20 -35.62 -7.75
CA THR A 520 -25.12 -37.06 -8.10
C THR A 520 -24.64 -37.30 -9.52
N PHE A 521 -25.01 -36.44 -10.47
CA PHE A 521 -24.53 -36.55 -11.84
C PHE A 521 -23.03 -36.24 -11.96
N LEU A 522 -22.57 -35.19 -11.28
CA LEU A 522 -21.16 -34.79 -11.27
C LEU A 522 -20.28 -35.84 -10.60
N GLY A 523 -20.79 -36.61 -9.64
CA GLY A 523 -20.13 -37.81 -9.15
C GLY A 523 -20.17 -38.94 -10.20
N SER A 524 -21.24 -39.73 -10.21
CA SER A 524 -21.30 -41.01 -10.94
C SER A 524 -22.07 -40.98 -12.28
N GLY A 525 -22.65 -39.84 -12.65
CA GLY A 525 -23.51 -39.72 -13.84
C GLY A 525 -22.80 -39.64 -15.20
N CYS A 526 -23.53 -40.00 -16.26
CA CYS A 526 -23.13 -39.77 -17.65
C CYS A 526 -24.32 -39.40 -18.55
N ALA A 527 -24.07 -38.55 -19.55
CA ALA A 527 -25.06 -38.15 -20.54
C ALA A 527 -24.63 -38.61 -21.95
N ALA A 528 -25.60 -39.09 -22.72
CA ALA A 528 -25.43 -39.51 -24.10
C ALA A 528 -26.53 -38.92 -24.98
N LEU A 529 -26.13 -38.36 -26.11
CA LEU A 529 -27.03 -37.89 -27.17
C LEU A 529 -26.68 -38.65 -28.44
N VAL A 530 -27.61 -39.46 -28.94
CA VAL A 530 -27.42 -40.30 -30.12
C VAL A 530 -28.38 -39.84 -31.22
N LYS A 531 -27.83 -39.56 -32.40
CA LYS A 531 -28.64 -39.31 -33.60
C LYS A 531 -29.19 -40.63 -34.11
N TYR A 532 -30.52 -40.78 -34.10
CA TYR A 532 -31.21 -41.93 -34.64
C TYR A 532 -32.19 -41.48 -35.74
N LYS A 533 -31.90 -41.86 -36.99
CA LYS A 533 -32.57 -41.36 -38.19
C LYS A 533 -32.55 -39.82 -38.22
N ASN A 534 -33.72 -39.17 -38.27
CA ASN A 534 -33.89 -37.71 -38.29
C ASN A 534 -34.13 -37.10 -36.89
N SER A 535 -33.94 -37.87 -35.80
CA SER A 535 -34.23 -37.43 -34.43
C SER A 535 -33.04 -37.65 -33.50
N PHE A 536 -32.97 -36.89 -32.41
CA PHE A 536 -32.00 -37.10 -31.33
C PHE A 536 -32.64 -37.83 -30.16
N GLN A 537 -32.05 -38.95 -29.75
CA GLN A 537 -32.40 -39.63 -28.51
C GLN A 537 -31.36 -39.29 -27.44
N GLY A 538 -31.80 -38.62 -26.38
CA GLY A 538 -30.95 -38.30 -25.23
C GLY A 538 -31.24 -39.19 -24.04
N ARG A 539 -30.19 -39.57 -23.33
CA ARG A 539 -30.27 -40.32 -22.08
C ARG A 539 -29.26 -39.75 -21.08
N VAL A 540 -29.74 -39.46 -19.88
CA VAL A 540 -28.92 -39.24 -18.69
C VAL A 540 -28.98 -40.50 -17.85
N SER A 541 -27.84 -40.96 -17.34
CA SER A 541 -27.72 -42.22 -16.60
C SER A 541 -26.86 -42.03 -15.37
N TRP A 542 -27.30 -42.62 -14.26
CA TRP A 542 -26.54 -42.75 -13.02
C TRP A 542 -26.36 -44.22 -12.70
N TYR A 543 -25.25 -44.56 -12.06
CA TYR A 543 -24.91 -45.93 -11.70
C TYR A 543 -24.55 -45.98 -10.22
N PHE A 544 -25.15 -46.92 -9.52
CA PHE A 544 -25.02 -47.13 -8.09
C PHE A 544 -24.72 -48.60 -7.80
N ALA A 545 -24.04 -48.89 -6.71
CA ALA A 545 -23.90 -50.27 -6.24
C ALA A 545 -25.23 -50.79 -5.69
N LYS A 546 -25.42 -52.11 -5.69
CA LYS A 546 -26.67 -52.75 -5.25
C LYS A 546 -27.11 -52.37 -3.82
N HIS A 547 -26.20 -51.97 -2.94
CA HIS A 547 -26.50 -51.59 -1.56
C HIS A 547 -26.88 -50.10 -1.40
N GLU A 548 -26.81 -49.31 -2.48
CA GLU A 548 -27.12 -47.89 -2.51
C GLU A 548 -28.56 -47.61 -2.98
N ASP A 549 -29.47 -48.56 -2.74
CA ASP A 549 -30.90 -48.47 -3.09
C ASP A 549 -31.54 -47.16 -2.63
N VAL A 550 -31.20 -46.73 -1.42
CA VAL A 550 -31.71 -45.49 -0.83
C VAL A 550 -31.28 -44.26 -1.64
N VAL A 551 -30.07 -44.25 -2.20
CA VAL A 551 -29.56 -43.14 -3.01
C VAL A 551 -30.25 -43.13 -4.37
N ALA A 552 -30.48 -44.30 -4.97
CA ALA A 552 -31.16 -44.44 -6.25
C ALA A 552 -32.64 -44.03 -6.17
N GLU A 553 -33.36 -44.44 -5.12
CA GLU A 553 -34.76 -44.03 -4.89
C GLU A 553 -34.84 -42.53 -4.57
N LYS A 554 -33.95 -41.99 -3.72
CA LYS A 554 -33.90 -40.54 -3.47
C LYS A 554 -33.64 -39.74 -4.75
N LEU A 555 -32.72 -40.19 -5.60
CA LEU A 555 -32.46 -39.54 -6.89
C LEU A 555 -33.69 -39.61 -7.80
N LYS A 556 -34.35 -40.76 -7.88
CA LYS A 556 -35.59 -40.93 -8.63
C LYS A 556 -36.65 -39.93 -8.16
N ASP A 557 -36.88 -39.82 -6.86
CA ASP A 557 -37.85 -38.88 -6.27
C ASP A 557 -37.50 -37.42 -6.64
N CYS A 558 -36.22 -37.02 -6.54
CA CYS A 558 -35.79 -35.68 -6.96
C CYS A 558 -36.01 -35.45 -8.46
N ILE A 559 -35.69 -36.42 -9.33
CA ILE A 559 -35.91 -36.30 -10.78
C ILE A 559 -37.40 -36.23 -11.10
N GLU A 560 -38.23 -37.05 -10.46
CA GLU A 560 -39.69 -37.04 -10.65
C GLU A 560 -40.30 -35.72 -10.16
N SER A 561 -39.80 -35.15 -9.06
CA SER A 561 -40.16 -33.82 -8.55
C SER A 561 -39.81 -32.71 -9.57
N VAL A 562 -38.54 -32.66 -9.99
CA VAL A 562 -38.01 -31.59 -10.85
C VAL A 562 -38.45 -31.69 -12.30
N PHE A 563 -38.63 -32.91 -12.82
CA PHE A 563 -38.94 -33.17 -14.23
C PHE A 563 -40.36 -33.71 -14.47
N GLU A 564 -41.16 -33.99 -13.42
CA GLU A 564 -42.57 -34.48 -13.49
C GLU A 564 -42.73 -35.64 -14.46
N LYS A 565 -41.71 -36.49 -14.53
CA LYS A 565 -41.65 -37.62 -15.46
C LYS A 565 -41.16 -38.84 -14.73
N PRO A 566 -41.84 -39.99 -14.88
CA PRO A 566 -41.46 -41.22 -14.21
C PRO A 566 -40.07 -41.64 -14.65
N VAL A 567 -39.28 -42.09 -13.68
CA VAL A 567 -37.91 -42.55 -13.88
C VAL A 567 -37.84 -44.05 -13.60
N VAL A 568 -37.11 -44.75 -14.46
CA VAL A 568 -36.96 -46.20 -14.34
C VAL A 568 -35.64 -46.50 -13.64
N ILE A 569 -35.73 -47.20 -12.51
CA ILE A 569 -34.60 -47.88 -11.88
C ILE A 569 -34.52 -49.28 -12.48
N GLN A 570 -33.37 -49.64 -13.02
CA GLN A 570 -33.10 -50.96 -13.60
C GLN A 570 -32.04 -51.68 -12.77
N ASP A 571 -32.32 -52.94 -12.45
CA ASP A 571 -31.31 -53.87 -11.95
C ASP A 571 -30.58 -54.49 -13.16
N ASP A 572 -29.25 -54.51 -13.16
CA ASP A 572 -28.50 -55.17 -14.24
C ASP A 572 -28.68 -56.70 -14.16
N GLU A 573 -29.48 -57.26 -15.07
CA GLU A 573 -29.77 -58.70 -15.15
C GLU A 573 -28.52 -59.56 -15.46
N GLN A 574 -27.39 -58.97 -15.86
CA GLN A 574 -26.17 -59.68 -16.26
C GLN A 574 -25.16 -59.96 -15.12
N GLY A 575 -25.61 -60.00 -13.86
CA GLY A 575 -24.78 -60.45 -12.73
C GLY A 575 -23.71 -59.46 -12.27
N LYS A 576 -23.77 -58.20 -12.71
CA LYS A 576 -22.96 -57.10 -12.15
C LYS A 576 -23.82 -56.43 -11.08
N ASN A 577 -23.36 -56.40 -9.83
CA ASN A 577 -24.08 -55.84 -8.68
C ASN A 577 -24.28 -54.30 -8.76
N VAL A 578 -24.88 -53.79 -9.83
CA VAL A 578 -25.03 -52.38 -10.18
C VAL A 578 -26.50 -52.09 -10.49
N LYS A 579 -26.99 -50.96 -9.99
CA LYS A 579 -28.29 -50.38 -10.29
C LYS A 579 -28.10 -49.16 -11.16
N SER A 580 -28.99 -48.97 -12.12
CA SER A 580 -28.95 -47.79 -12.98
C SER A 580 -30.27 -47.02 -12.93
N VAL A 581 -30.14 -45.70 -12.87
CA VAL A 581 -31.25 -44.76 -13.00
C VAL A 581 -31.14 -44.13 -14.38
N HIS A 582 -32.17 -44.24 -15.20
CA HIS A 582 -32.15 -43.71 -16.57
C HIS A 582 -33.25 -42.67 -16.76
N PHE A 583 -32.85 -41.48 -17.20
CA PHE A 583 -33.77 -40.41 -17.60
C PHE A 583 -33.62 -40.13 -19.08
N TYR A 584 -34.70 -40.33 -19.84
CA TYR A 584 -34.70 -40.21 -21.29
C TYR A 584 -35.27 -38.86 -21.73
N CYS A 585 -34.38 -37.91 -22.04
CA CYS A 585 -34.73 -36.61 -22.60
C CYS A 585 -33.53 -36.03 -23.36
N SER A 586 -33.73 -35.63 -24.62
CA SER A 586 -32.70 -35.02 -25.48
C SER A 586 -32.13 -33.72 -24.90
N ARG A 587 -32.99 -32.81 -24.43
CA ARG A 587 -32.58 -31.52 -23.86
C ARG A 587 -31.88 -31.66 -22.51
N THR A 588 -32.36 -32.54 -21.64
CA THR A 588 -31.66 -32.82 -20.38
C THR A 588 -30.32 -33.51 -20.65
N ALA A 589 -30.22 -34.41 -21.63
CA ALA A 589 -28.95 -35.00 -22.02
C ALA A 589 -27.97 -33.98 -22.63
N GLU A 590 -28.46 -32.99 -23.37
CA GLU A 590 -27.66 -31.87 -23.87
C GLU A 590 -27.15 -30.98 -22.73
N LEU A 591 -28.04 -30.58 -21.82
CA LEU A 591 -27.68 -29.80 -20.63
C LEU A 591 -26.64 -30.52 -19.77
N PHE A 592 -26.90 -31.76 -19.39
CA PHE A 592 -25.99 -32.55 -18.56
C PHE A 592 -24.73 -32.94 -19.34
N GLY A 593 -24.79 -32.98 -20.67
CA GLY A 593 -23.63 -33.12 -21.55
C GLY A 593 -22.66 -31.95 -21.45
N SER A 594 -23.16 -30.73 -21.17
CA SER A 594 -22.35 -29.52 -20.97
C SER A 594 -21.52 -29.56 -19.68
N PHE A 595 -21.85 -30.43 -18.72
CA PHE A 595 -21.13 -30.57 -17.46
C PHE A 595 -19.80 -31.32 -17.65
N GLY A 596 -19.46 -31.73 -18.86
CA GLY A 596 -18.23 -32.43 -19.18
C GLY A 596 -18.25 -33.93 -18.85
N LYS A 597 -17.11 -34.59 -19.06
CA LYS A 597 -16.96 -36.04 -18.85
C LYS A 597 -15.66 -36.34 -18.11
N LYS A 598 -15.70 -37.36 -17.24
CA LYS A 598 -14.54 -37.85 -16.49
C LYS A 598 -13.79 -36.70 -15.78
N THR A 599 -12.54 -36.44 -16.14
CA THR A 599 -11.66 -35.42 -15.54
C THR A 599 -12.07 -33.98 -15.88
N GLU A 600 -12.94 -33.78 -16.87
CA GLU A 600 -13.43 -32.47 -17.30
C GLU A 600 -14.81 -32.12 -16.68
N LYS A 601 -15.29 -32.95 -15.73
CA LYS A 601 -16.56 -32.68 -15.07
C LYS A 601 -16.51 -31.34 -14.31
N HIS A 602 -17.50 -30.49 -14.56
CA HIS A 602 -17.66 -29.19 -13.91
C HIS A 602 -19.14 -28.75 -13.95
N LEU A 603 -19.50 -27.81 -13.07
CA LEU A 603 -20.79 -27.15 -13.15
C LEU A 603 -20.66 -25.87 -13.98
N PRO A 604 -21.50 -25.65 -15.01
CA PRO A 604 -21.48 -24.44 -15.82
C PRO A 604 -21.64 -23.16 -14.99
N ALA A 605 -20.91 -22.10 -15.34
CA ALA A 605 -20.83 -20.86 -14.56
C ALA A 605 -22.20 -20.19 -14.29
N ASN A 606 -23.14 -20.28 -15.23
CA ASN A 606 -24.50 -19.73 -15.10
C ASN A 606 -25.40 -20.51 -14.13
N MET A 607 -24.90 -21.59 -13.53
CA MET A 607 -25.62 -22.42 -12.56
C MET A 607 -25.03 -22.32 -11.15
N TRP A 608 -24.13 -21.36 -10.92
CA TRP A 608 -23.65 -20.98 -9.60
C TRP A 608 -24.55 -19.88 -9.03
N CYS A 609 -25.04 -20.05 -7.79
CA CYS A 609 -25.95 -19.10 -7.13
C CYS A 609 -25.80 -19.19 -5.61
N ARG A 610 -26.27 -18.18 -4.86
CA ARG A 610 -26.14 -18.14 -3.39
C ARG A 610 -27.18 -18.99 -2.64
N ASN A 611 -28.12 -19.63 -3.33
CA ASN A 611 -29.13 -20.47 -2.73
C ASN A 611 -28.52 -21.64 -1.94
N LYS A 612 -28.69 -21.60 -0.61
CA LYS A 612 -28.13 -22.60 0.31
C LYS A 612 -28.79 -23.97 0.19
N GLU A 613 -30.08 -24.04 -0.17
CA GLU A 613 -30.77 -25.32 -0.40
C GLU A 613 -30.21 -26.03 -1.63
N TYR A 614 -29.98 -25.28 -2.71
CA TYR A 614 -29.33 -25.79 -3.92
C TYR A 614 -27.89 -26.25 -3.64
N ALA A 615 -27.10 -25.43 -2.93
CA ALA A 615 -25.74 -25.80 -2.54
C ALA A 615 -25.71 -27.06 -1.63
N GLN A 616 -26.69 -27.20 -0.72
CA GLN A 616 -26.85 -28.38 0.12
C GLN A 616 -27.25 -29.61 -0.71
N GLY A 617 -28.11 -29.45 -1.71
CA GLY A 617 -28.44 -30.51 -2.66
C GLY A 617 -27.21 -31.00 -3.41
N ILE A 618 -26.40 -30.09 -3.98
CA ILE A 618 -25.15 -30.46 -4.66
C ILE A 618 -24.20 -31.20 -3.72
N TYR A 619 -24.00 -30.67 -2.51
CA TYR A 619 -23.16 -31.29 -1.49
C TYR A 619 -23.61 -32.73 -1.21
N ASP A 620 -24.89 -32.93 -0.90
CA ASP A 620 -25.43 -34.24 -0.57
C ASP A 620 -25.33 -35.20 -1.76
N GLY A 621 -25.62 -34.72 -2.97
CA GLY A 621 -25.53 -35.53 -4.18
C GLY A 621 -24.12 -35.99 -4.51
N LEU A 622 -23.11 -35.12 -4.31
CA LEU A 622 -21.70 -35.48 -4.47
C LEU A 622 -21.26 -36.50 -3.42
N VAL A 623 -21.65 -36.31 -2.16
CA VAL A 623 -21.29 -37.23 -1.07
C VAL A 623 -21.98 -38.58 -1.22
N ASP A 624 -23.25 -38.61 -1.63
CA ASP A 624 -24.03 -39.84 -1.79
C ASP A 624 -23.64 -40.65 -3.04
N SER A 625 -23.00 -40.03 -4.04
CA SER A 625 -22.59 -40.72 -5.28
C SER A 625 -21.13 -41.18 -5.29
N ASP A 626 -20.19 -40.31 -4.93
CA ASP A 626 -18.74 -40.57 -4.99
C ASP A 626 -18.03 -40.30 -3.65
N GLY A 627 -18.79 -40.04 -2.58
CA GLY A 627 -18.27 -39.75 -1.26
C GLY A 627 -18.18 -40.94 -0.32
N ILE A 628 -17.40 -40.80 0.75
CA ILE A 628 -17.27 -41.78 1.84
C ILE A 628 -17.65 -41.09 3.15
N LYS A 629 -18.72 -41.59 3.79
CA LYS A 629 -19.16 -41.14 5.11
C LYS A 629 -18.47 -41.97 6.20
N GLU A 630 -17.51 -41.40 6.94
CA GLU A 630 -16.85 -42.12 8.04
C GLU A 630 -17.68 -42.09 9.33
N ARG A 631 -18.11 -40.89 9.75
CA ARG A 631 -18.83 -40.57 11.00
C ARG A 631 -19.58 -39.24 10.80
N PRO A 632 -20.59 -38.89 11.62
CA PRO A 632 -21.30 -37.61 11.49
C PRO A 632 -20.33 -36.41 11.42
N GLY A 633 -20.42 -35.61 10.35
CA GLY A 633 -19.56 -34.45 10.12
C GLY A 633 -18.16 -34.74 9.58
N ARG A 634 -17.89 -35.97 9.11
CA ARG A 634 -16.66 -36.33 8.39
C ARG A 634 -16.97 -37.07 7.10
N ASP A 635 -17.18 -36.29 6.05
CA ASP A 635 -17.41 -36.79 4.71
C ASP A 635 -16.15 -36.60 3.87
N TRP A 636 -15.84 -37.59 3.06
CA TRP A 636 -14.84 -37.48 2.00
C TRP A 636 -15.52 -37.41 0.66
N LEU A 637 -14.99 -36.59 -0.24
CA LEU A 637 -15.26 -36.67 -1.67
C LEU A 637 -13.92 -36.93 -2.37
N VAL A 638 -13.86 -37.94 -3.22
CA VAL A 638 -12.68 -38.21 -4.06
C VAL A 638 -13.07 -38.05 -5.51
N SER A 639 -12.41 -37.15 -6.23
CA SER A 639 -12.64 -36.94 -7.64
C SER A 639 -11.34 -36.73 -8.41
N THR A 640 -11.34 -37.17 -9.67
CA THR A 640 -10.25 -36.89 -10.61
C THR A 640 -10.49 -35.60 -11.41
N ALA A 641 -11.66 -34.97 -11.23
CA ALA A 641 -12.04 -33.72 -11.89
C ALA A 641 -11.82 -32.52 -10.94
N PRO A 642 -10.89 -31.61 -11.25
CA PRO A 642 -10.64 -30.41 -10.44
C PRO A 642 -11.89 -29.53 -10.25
N GLY A 643 -12.70 -29.38 -11.30
CA GLY A 643 -13.94 -28.59 -11.23
C GLY A 643 -14.96 -29.12 -10.22
N VAL A 644 -14.98 -30.44 -9.96
CA VAL A 644 -15.82 -31.04 -8.92
C VAL A 644 -15.27 -30.74 -7.51
N ILE A 645 -13.95 -30.69 -7.36
CA ILE A 645 -13.28 -30.35 -6.09
C ILE A 645 -13.48 -28.87 -5.74
N GLU A 646 -13.40 -27.99 -6.72
CA GLU A 646 -13.70 -26.56 -6.59
C GLU A 646 -15.17 -26.33 -6.24
N LEU A 647 -16.08 -26.99 -6.96
CA LEU A 647 -17.51 -26.94 -6.65
C LEU A 647 -17.81 -27.40 -5.23
N PHE A 648 -17.21 -28.52 -4.81
CA PHE A 648 -17.40 -29.02 -3.44
C PHE A 648 -16.81 -28.05 -2.40
N SER A 649 -15.69 -27.41 -2.69
CA SER A 649 -15.10 -26.37 -1.83
C SER A 649 -16.04 -25.16 -1.72
N TRP A 650 -16.66 -24.75 -2.83
CA TRP A 650 -17.69 -23.71 -2.84
C TRP A 650 -18.93 -24.08 -2.05
N CYS A 651 -19.43 -25.32 -2.17
CA CYS A 651 -20.52 -25.81 -1.32
C CYS A 651 -20.11 -25.70 0.15
N CYS A 652 -18.89 -26.12 0.50
CA CYS A 652 -18.40 -26.02 1.87
C CYS A 652 -18.34 -24.57 2.36
N MET A 653 -17.82 -23.64 1.55
CA MET A 653 -17.78 -22.21 1.88
C MET A 653 -19.18 -21.61 2.05
N THR A 654 -20.10 -21.90 1.14
CA THR A 654 -21.49 -21.39 1.17
C THR A 654 -22.30 -21.95 2.34
N LEU A 655 -22.03 -23.20 2.71
CA LEU A 655 -22.66 -23.89 3.84
C LEU A 655 -21.87 -23.71 5.17
N GLN A 656 -20.81 -22.89 5.16
CA GLN A 656 -19.94 -22.63 6.32
C GLN A 656 -19.35 -23.91 6.95
N LYS A 657 -19.10 -24.93 6.14
CA LYS A 657 -18.49 -26.21 6.55
C LYS A 657 -16.98 -26.12 6.48
N SER A 658 -16.29 -26.65 7.49
CA SER A 658 -14.84 -26.77 7.46
C SER A 658 -14.39 -27.90 6.53
N TYR A 659 -13.36 -27.65 5.73
CA TYR A 659 -12.84 -28.63 4.78
C TYR A 659 -11.31 -28.62 4.70
N GLY A 660 -10.75 -29.73 4.23
CA GLY A 660 -9.35 -29.86 3.88
C GLY A 660 -9.21 -30.63 2.58
N VAL A 661 -8.29 -30.19 1.73
CA VAL A 661 -8.06 -30.77 0.41
C VAL A 661 -6.69 -31.42 0.39
N ARG A 662 -6.58 -32.59 -0.22
CA ARG A 662 -5.29 -33.24 -0.48
C ARG A 662 -5.33 -33.96 -1.81
N GLN A 663 -4.16 -34.14 -2.38
CA GLN A 663 -3.98 -35.06 -3.48
C GLN A 663 -3.91 -36.51 -2.97
N VAL A 664 -4.51 -37.45 -3.70
CA VAL A 664 -4.47 -38.88 -3.36
C VAL A 664 -3.99 -39.71 -4.56
N PRO A 665 -3.17 -40.75 -4.32
CA PRO A 665 -2.86 -41.73 -5.36
C PRO A 665 -4.15 -42.42 -5.82
N VAL A 666 -4.27 -42.67 -7.12
CA VAL A 666 -5.43 -43.40 -7.67
C VAL A 666 -5.36 -44.85 -7.19
N SER A 667 -6.38 -45.34 -6.47
CA SER A 667 -6.45 -46.75 -6.09
C SER A 667 -6.91 -47.59 -7.28
N VAL A 668 -6.12 -48.62 -7.62
CA VAL A 668 -6.32 -49.50 -8.78
C VAL A 668 -7.47 -50.51 -8.58
N GLU A 669 -8.22 -50.46 -7.47
CA GLU A 669 -9.22 -51.48 -7.14
C GLU A 669 -10.46 -51.50 -8.06
N ASN A 670 -10.67 -50.48 -8.90
CA ASN A 670 -11.82 -50.44 -9.84
C ASN A 670 -11.46 -50.47 -11.34
N LEU A 671 -10.21 -50.74 -11.72
CA LEU A 671 -9.82 -50.77 -13.14
C LEU A 671 -8.95 -51.99 -13.48
N LYS A 672 -9.57 -53.17 -13.52
CA LYS A 672 -9.00 -54.36 -14.20
C LYS A 672 -8.93 -54.10 -15.72
N ARG A 673 -8.00 -53.24 -16.18
CA ARG A 673 -7.46 -53.07 -17.57
C ARG A 673 -6.94 -51.65 -17.89
N ALA A 674 -6.97 -50.68 -16.98
CA ALA A 674 -6.40 -49.36 -17.28
C ALA A 674 -4.86 -49.41 -17.23
N SER A 675 -4.17 -48.92 -18.27
CA SER A 675 -2.72 -48.70 -18.20
C SER A 675 -2.45 -47.65 -17.12
N LEU A 676 -1.55 -47.96 -16.18
CA LEU A 676 -1.14 -47.06 -15.10
C LEU A 676 -0.77 -45.66 -15.61
N ASP A 677 -0.17 -45.58 -16.79
CA ASP A 677 0.27 -44.34 -17.44
C ASP A 677 -0.88 -43.41 -17.91
N LYS A 678 -2.14 -43.87 -17.87
CA LYS A 678 -3.33 -43.10 -18.26
C LYS A 678 -4.22 -42.70 -17.09
N LEU A 679 -3.80 -42.98 -15.84
CA LEU A 679 -4.56 -42.60 -14.66
C LEU A 679 -4.27 -41.14 -14.31
N ALA A 680 -5.30 -40.29 -14.42
CA ALA A 680 -5.23 -38.91 -13.94
C ALA A 680 -5.18 -38.88 -12.41
N GLN A 681 -4.47 -37.91 -11.83
CA GLN A 681 -4.35 -37.77 -10.38
C GLN A 681 -5.72 -37.57 -9.71
N GLY A 682 -5.92 -38.23 -8.57
CA GLY A 682 -7.10 -38.05 -7.73
C GLY A 682 -6.90 -36.94 -6.71
N TYR A 683 -7.97 -36.21 -6.43
CA TYR A 683 -8.06 -35.23 -5.38
C TYR A 683 -9.11 -35.69 -4.38
N ALA A 684 -8.85 -35.44 -3.10
CA ALA A 684 -9.76 -35.76 -2.04
C ALA A 684 -10.01 -34.50 -1.21
N VAL A 685 -11.28 -34.14 -1.07
CA VAL A 685 -11.72 -33.17 -0.06
C VAL A 685 -12.30 -33.94 1.11
N ARG A 686 -11.92 -33.55 2.32
CA ARG A 686 -12.55 -34.01 3.54
C ARG A 686 -13.23 -32.85 4.22
N THR A 687 -14.50 -33.00 4.56
CA THR A 687 -15.12 -32.16 5.58
C THR A 687 -14.73 -32.66 6.96
N ALA A 688 -14.36 -31.74 7.84
CA ALA A 688 -14.11 -32.07 9.25
C ALA A 688 -15.26 -31.52 10.09
N SER A 689 -15.47 -32.13 11.26
CA SER A 689 -16.41 -31.62 12.26
C SER A 689 -16.17 -30.12 12.50
N ASP A 690 -17.23 -29.36 12.77
CA ASP A 690 -17.24 -27.88 12.91
C ASP A 690 -16.13 -27.30 13.80
N THR A 691 -15.49 -28.13 14.62
CA THR A 691 -14.23 -27.93 15.36
C THR A 691 -13.03 -27.29 14.61
N ARG A 692 -13.09 -27.05 13.30
CA ARG A 692 -12.08 -26.31 12.50
C ARG A 692 -12.63 -25.04 11.86
N CYS A 693 -13.78 -24.57 12.32
CA CYS A 693 -14.39 -23.30 12.00
C CYS A 693 -14.66 -22.55 13.31
N THR A 694 -14.39 -21.26 13.34
CA THR A 694 -14.93 -20.33 14.34
C THR A 694 -15.98 -19.44 13.68
N GLU A 695 -16.57 -18.53 14.44
CA GLU A 695 -17.49 -17.53 13.90
C GLU A 695 -16.85 -16.74 12.74
N ASP A 696 -15.56 -16.39 12.85
CA ASP A 696 -14.87 -15.53 11.88
C ASP A 696 -13.99 -16.27 10.86
N PHE A 697 -13.45 -17.45 11.21
CA PHE A 697 -12.40 -18.08 10.39
C PHE A 697 -12.50 -19.61 10.27
N MET A 698 -12.15 -20.10 9.07
CA MET A 698 -11.75 -21.48 8.80
C MET A 698 -10.24 -21.68 8.92
N TYR A 699 -9.81 -22.72 9.64
CA TYR A 699 -8.40 -22.99 9.94
C TYR A 699 -7.77 -24.01 8.99
N GLY A 700 -6.56 -23.70 8.54
CA GLY A 700 -5.71 -24.59 7.74
C GLY A 700 -4.37 -24.83 8.42
N THR A 701 -3.71 -25.93 8.08
CA THR A 701 -2.34 -26.22 8.53
C THR A 701 -1.36 -26.03 7.38
N ILE A 702 -0.16 -25.55 7.70
CA ILE A 702 0.97 -25.54 6.77
C ILE A 702 1.56 -26.95 6.77
N LEU A 703 1.60 -27.60 5.61
CA LEU A 703 2.06 -28.98 5.47
C LEU A 703 3.57 -29.06 5.26
N SER A 704 4.12 -28.19 4.41
CA SER A 704 5.56 -28.03 4.22
C SER A 704 5.89 -26.65 3.67
N ILE A 705 7.12 -26.21 3.93
CA ILE A 705 7.76 -25.05 3.29
C ILE A 705 9.15 -25.53 2.86
N GLU A 706 9.37 -25.57 1.56
CA GLU A 706 10.59 -26.11 0.95
C GLU A 706 11.27 -25.01 0.14
N PRO A 707 12.59 -24.80 0.24
CA PRO A 707 13.30 -23.89 -0.65
C PRO A 707 13.24 -24.40 -2.09
N VAL A 708 13.07 -23.49 -3.05
CA VAL A 708 13.16 -23.81 -4.48
C VAL A 708 14.54 -23.42 -4.99
N ALA A 709 15.20 -24.35 -5.69
CA ALA A 709 16.58 -24.17 -6.14
C ALA A 709 16.71 -23.08 -7.22
N GLU A 710 15.75 -22.99 -8.12
CA GLU A 710 15.76 -22.04 -9.23
C GLU A 710 14.75 -20.90 -8.99
N PRO A 711 15.16 -19.64 -9.16
CA PRO A 711 14.25 -18.50 -9.15
C PRO A 711 13.15 -18.62 -10.20
N MET A 712 11.94 -18.13 -9.90
CA MET A 712 10.81 -18.17 -10.82
C MET A 712 10.10 -16.82 -10.91
N GLU A 713 9.40 -16.59 -12.02
CA GLU A 713 8.58 -15.39 -12.19
C GLU A 713 7.58 -15.26 -11.04
N VAL A 714 7.36 -14.04 -10.55
CA VAL A 714 6.42 -13.75 -9.47
C VAL A 714 5.53 -12.55 -9.82
N TRP A 715 4.40 -12.45 -9.15
CA TRP A 715 3.26 -11.59 -9.40
C TRP A 715 2.64 -11.16 -8.06
N ASP A 716 1.92 -10.05 -8.08
CA ASP A 716 1.15 -9.55 -6.95
C ASP A 716 -0.04 -8.71 -7.45
N ILE A 717 -1.05 -8.53 -6.60
CA ILE A 717 -2.24 -7.73 -6.92
C ILE A 717 -2.53 -6.74 -5.80
N GLU A 718 -2.98 -5.54 -6.18
CA GLU A 718 -3.52 -4.57 -5.23
C GLU A 718 -5.04 -4.65 -5.23
N VAL A 719 -5.64 -4.57 -4.04
CA VAL A 719 -7.10 -4.59 -3.88
C VAL A 719 -7.61 -3.37 -3.13
N GLY A 720 -8.79 -2.90 -3.51
CA GLY A 720 -9.45 -1.71 -2.98
C GLY A 720 -10.10 -1.91 -1.62
N CYS A 721 -9.35 -2.40 -0.61
CA CYS A 721 -9.81 -2.47 0.77
C CYS A 721 -8.76 -1.97 1.76
N ALA A 722 -9.19 -1.52 2.94
CA ALA A 722 -8.31 -0.87 3.92
C ALA A 722 -7.13 -1.74 4.41
N THR A 723 -7.30 -3.06 4.39
CA THR A 723 -6.28 -4.04 4.79
C THR A 723 -5.42 -4.48 3.62
N HIS A 724 -5.76 -4.06 2.39
CA HIS A 724 -5.18 -4.52 1.13
C HIS A 724 -5.00 -6.04 1.06
N SER A 725 -5.96 -6.78 1.64
CA SER A 725 -5.89 -8.22 1.80
C SER A 725 -6.73 -8.94 0.76
N PHE A 726 -6.26 -10.09 0.29
CA PHE A 726 -7.02 -10.98 -0.59
C PHE A 726 -6.81 -12.44 -0.18
N ILE A 727 -7.56 -13.36 -0.80
CA ILE A 727 -7.45 -14.80 -0.55
C ILE A 727 -6.65 -15.48 -1.66
N ALA A 728 -5.49 -16.05 -1.30
CA ALA A 728 -4.63 -16.83 -2.19
C ALA A 728 -4.47 -18.26 -1.65
N ALA A 729 -4.77 -19.25 -2.49
CA ALA A 729 -4.79 -20.68 -2.14
C ALA A 729 -5.55 -20.97 -0.83
N ASN A 730 -6.71 -20.32 -0.65
CA ASN A 730 -7.53 -20.40 0.56
C ASN A 730 -6.84 -19.91 1.84
N ASN A 731 -5.94 -18.94 1.72
CA ASN A 731 -5.31 -18.26 2.84
C ASN A 731 -5.40 -16.74 2.65
N ILE A 732 -5.57 -16.01 3.75
CA ILE A 732 -5.56 -14.54 3.74
C ILE A 732 -4.11 -14.00 3.61
N VAL A 733 -3.88 -13.08 2.69
CA VAL A 733 -2.56 -12.51 2.30
C VAL A 733 -2.61 -10.98 2.08
N HIS A 734 -1.47 -10.29 1.91
CA HIS A 734 -1.31 -8.80 1.80
C HIS A 734 -0.32 -8.34 0.68
N ASN A 735 -0.35 -7.08 0.21
CA ASN A 735 0.46 -6.51 -0.92
C ASN A 735 1.68 -5.61 -0.51
N SER A 736 2.63 -5.30 -1.43
CA SER A 736 3.79 -4.37 -1.19
C SER A 736 4.22 -3.47 -2.39
N ILE A 737 4.76 -2.24 -2.17
CA ILE A 737 5.13 -1.27 -3.26
C ILE A 737 6.65 -1.07 -3.49
N CYS A 738 7.50 -1.25 -2.48
CA CYS A 738 8.98 -1.24 -2.64
C CYS A 738 9.48 -2.68 -2.55
N THR A 739 10.25 -3.15 -3.54
CA THR A 739 10.57 -4.58 -3.70
C THR A 739 12.05 -4.92 -3.46
N THR A 740 12.86 -4.05 -2.84
CA THR A 740 14.31 -4.28 -2.69
C THR A 740 14.69 -5.41 -1.71
N GLN A 741 14.11 -5.46 -0.49
CA GLN A 741 14.26 -6.64 0.40
C GLN A 741 13.76 -7.90 -0.21
N GLU A 742 12.81 -7.76 -1.11
CA GLU A 742 12.16 -8.90 -1.72
C GLU A 742 12.97 -9.46 -2.91
N VAL A 743 13.33 -8.63 -3.88
CA VAL A 743 14.06 -9.04 -5.09
C VAL A 743 15.50 -9.42 -4.71
N MET A 744 16.10 -8.71 -3.74
CA MET A 744 17.49 -8.90 -3.33
C MET A 744 17.64 -9.68 -2.00
N ALA A 745 16.53 -10.15 -1.39
CA ALA A 745 16.52 -10.79 -0.07
C ALA A 745 17.18 -9.96 1.06
N CYS A 746 17.27 -8.63 0.91
CA CYS A 746 18.10 -7.77 1.74
C CYS A 746 17.33 -6.56 2.29
N GLY A 747 17.16 -6.49 3.60
CA GLY A 747 16.80 -5.26 4.30
C GLY A 747 16.28 -5.48 5.71
N ARG A 748 15.42 -4.60 6.23
CA ARG A 748 15.03 -4.60 7.65
C ARG A 748 13.69 -3.89 7.94
N PRO A 749 12.90 -4.31 8.94
CA PRO A 749 11.75 -3.56 9.42
C PRO A 749 12.11 -2.13 9.83
N GLN A 750 11.30 -1.16 9.39
CA GLN A 750 11.70 0.23 9.34
C GLN A 750 11.96 0.86 10.72
N ALA A 751 11.11 0.62 11.73
CA ALA A 751 11.30 1.24 13.03
C ALA A 751 12.56 0.71 13.73
N THR A 752 12.80 -0.60 13.65
CA THR A 752 14.06 -1.20 14.12
C THR A 752 15.27 -0.68 13.35
N ALA A 753 15.19 -0.53 12.02
CA ALA A 753 16.28 0.03 11.23
C ALA A 753 16.63 1.46 11.69
N VAL A 754 15.62 2.31 11.84
CA VAL A 754 15.78 3.69 12.30
C VAL A 754 16.40 3.71 13.69
N TYR A 755 15.84 3.00 14.67
CA TYR A 755 16.37 2.97 16.04
C TYR A 755 17.83 2.51 16.10
N GLN A 756 18.15 1.42 15.40
CA GLN A 756 19.48 0.82 15.46
C GLN A 756 20.54 1.70 14.80
N VAL A 757 20.21 2.35 13.69
CA VAL A 757 21.13 3.29 13.02
C VAL A 757 21.21 4.61 13.79
N ALA A 758 20.09 5.16 14.26
CA ALA A 758 20.06 6.41 15.02
C ALA A 758 20.83 6.32 16.34
N SER A 759 20.65 5.21 17.07
CA SER A 759 21.36 4.97 18.35
C SER A 759 22.88 4.96 18.19
N TYR A 760 23.39 4.56 17.02
CA TYR A 760 24.80 4.63 16.67
C TYR A 760 25.20 6.02 16.15
N ALA A 761 24.45 6.55 15.18
CA ALA A 761 24.76 7.83 14.53
C ALA A 761 24.77 9.03 15.50
N ARG A 762 23.94 9.00 16.55
CA ARG A 762 23.92 10.03 17.60
C ARG A 762 25.26 10.19 18.32
N GLU A 763 26.00 9.10 18.54
CA GLU A 763 27.28 9.13 19.24
C GLU A 763 28.32 9.93 18.47
N LEU A 764 28.10 10.08 17.16
CA LEU A 764 28.96 10.81 16.23
C LEU A 764 28.34 12.16 15.79
N GLY A 765 27.20 12.53 16.38
CA GLY A 765 26.46 13.75 16.08
C GLY A 765 25.94 13.82 14.64
N VAL A 766 25.60 12.67 14.04
CA VAL A 766 25.07 12.56 12.67
C VAL A 766 23.55 12.40 12.70
N PRO A 767 22.77 13.34 12.13
CA PRO A 767 21.33 13.21 11.99
C PRO A 767 20.93 12.05 11.07
N VAL A 768 19.73 11.51 11.29
CA VAL A 768 19.18 10.42 10.49
C VAL A 768 17.79 10.75 9.96
N ILE A 769 17.51 10.33 8.73
CA ILE A 769 16.25 10.55 8.03
C ILE A 769 15.56 9.20 7.82
N ALA A 770 14.35 9.06 8.36
CA ALA A 770 13.53 7.87 8.16
C ALA A 770 12.80 7.95 6.81
N ASP A 771 13.15 7.07 5.87
CA ASP A 771 12.63 7.07 4.51
C ASP A 771 11.85 5.78 4.20
N GLY A 772 10.54 5.91 4.00
CA GLY A 772 9.63 4.80 3.71
C GLY A 772 8.77 4.36 4.90
N GLY A 773 7.59 3.80 4.60
CA GLY A 773 6.62 3.33 5.60
C GLY A 773 5.80 4.42 6.30
N ILE A 774 5.97 5.70 5.93
CA ILE A 774 5.23 6.83 6.50
C ILE A 774 3.92 7.03 5.72
N SER A 775 2.77 6.84 6.38
CA SER A 775 1.43 6.97 5.77
C SER A 775 0.45 7.79 6.61
N SER A 776 0.84 8.19 7.82
CA SER A 776 0.02 8.97 8.75
C SER A 776 0.90 9.86 9.64
N THR A 777 0.32 10.88 10.25
CA THR A 777 0.99 11.71 11.28
C THR A 777 1.54 10.86 12.43
N GLY A 778 0.83 9.80 12.83
CA GLY A 778 1.28 8.86 13.85
C GLY A 778 2.60 8.16 13.48
N HIS A 779 2.81 7.80 12.21
CA HIS A 779 4.09 7.23 11.76
C HIS A 779 5.22 8.25 11.82
N ILE A 780 4.93 9.52 11.56
CA ILE A 780 5.91 10.60 11.65
C ILE A 780 6.37 10.74 13.10
N ILE A 781 5.43 10.86 14.03
CA ILE A 781 5.72 10.95 15.47
C ILE A 781 6.53 9.73 15.92
N LYS A 782 6.11 8.51 15.54
CA LYS A 782 6.81 7.28 15.89
C LYS A 782 8.23 7.22 15.34
N ALA A 783 8.45 7.62 14.08
CA ALA A 783 9.78 7.68 13.48
C ALA A 783 10.70 8.62 14.27
N LEU A 784 10.21 9.80 14.64
CA LEU A 784 10.95 10.76 15.49
C LEU A 784 11.23 10.18 16.88
N CYS A 785 10.24 9.50 17.47
CA CYS A 785 10.35 8.86 18.79
C CYS A 785 11.33 7.69 18.82
N VAL A 786 11.66 7.08 17.67
CA VAL A 786 12.69 6.03 17.58
C VAL A 786 14.03 6.57 17.09
N GLY A 787 14.24 7.89 17.13
CA GLY A 787 15.54 8.53 16.93
C GLY A 787 15.75 9.18 15.57
N ALA A 788 14.76 9.19 14.66
CA ALA A 788 14.87 9.99 13.45
C ALA A 788 14.90 11.49 13.77
N SER A 789 15.70 12.25 13.02
CA SER A 789 15.70 13.72 13.07
C SER A 789 14.63 14.32 12.16
N ALA A 790 14.36 13.65 11.04
CA ALA A 790 13.33 14.03 10.08
C ALA A 790 12.76 12.79 9.36
N VAL A 791 11.62 12.95 8.71
CA VAL A 791 11.00 11.90 7.89
C VAL A 791 10.97 12.29 6.42
N MET A 792 11.19 11.31 5.55
CA MET A 792 11.02 11.46 4.11
C MET A 792 9.71 10.83 3.65
N MET A 793 8.92 11.60 2.90
CA MET A 793 7.56 11.23 2.49
C MET A 793 7.45 11.13 0.96
N GLY A 794 7.00 9.98 0.48
CA GLY A 794 6.70 9.72 -0.94
C GLY A 794 5.19 9.75 -1.21
N SER A 795 4.54 8.58 -1.03
CA SER A 795 3.11 8.40 -1.32
C SER A 795 2.18 9.39 -0.61
N MET A 796 2.54 9.87 0.59
CA MET A 796 1.76 10.90 1.29
C MET A 796 1.67 12.23 0.54
N LEU A 797 2.66 12.56 -0.29
CA LEU A 797 2.75 13.82 -1.03
C LEU A 797 2.46 13.66 -2.53
N ALA A 798 2.55 12.44 -3.07
CA ALA A 798 2.38 12.17 -4.50
C ALA A 798 1.00 12.58 -5.07
N GLY A 799 -0.06 12.60 -4.25
CA GLY A 799 -1.41 12.98 -4.66
C GLY A 799 -1.74 14.47 -4.50
N THR A 800 -0.76 15.32 -4.20
CA THR A 800 -1.00 16.74 -3.90
C THR A 800 -0.97 17.61 -5.14
N GLU A 801 -1.50 18.82 -5.10
CA GLU A 801 -1.49 19.73 -6.27
C GLU A 801 -0.08 20.01 -6.79
N GLU A 802 0.87 20.24 -5.88
CA GLU A 802 2.26 20.59 -6.18
C GLU A 802 3.14 19.39 -6.63
N SER A 803 2.67 18.15 -6.49
CA SER A 803 3.41 17.00 -7.03
C SER A 803 3.36 17.00 -8.57
N PRO A 804 4.42 16.54 -9.25
CA PRO A 804 4.45 16.49 -10.71
C PRO A 804 3.44 15.49 -11.27
N GLY A 805 2.95 15.78 -12.48
CA GLY A 805 2.01 14.95 -13.22
C GLY A 805 0.57 15.48 -13.21
N GLU A 806 -0.21 14.99 -14.18
CA GLU A 806 -1.60 15.40 -14.37
C GLU A 806 -2.57 14.56 -13.53
N TYR A 807 -3.62 15.21 -13.04
CA TYR A 807 -4.75 14.50 -12.45
C TYR A 807 -5.53 13.76 -13.53
N PHE A 808 -6.01 12.57 -13.19
CA PHE A 808 -6.98 11.84 -13.99
C PHE A 808 -8.10 11.32 -13.10
N TYR A 809 -9.27 11.10 -13.67
CA TYR A 809 -10.39 10.51 -12.96
C TYR A 809 -10.50 9.03 -13.29
N LYS A 810 -10.73 8.21 -12.27
CA LYS A 810 -11.11 6.81 -12.42
C LYS A 810 -12.20 6.51 -11.39
N ASP A 811 -13.35 6.04 -11.86
CA ASP A 811 -14.51 5.70 -11.03
C ASP A 811 -14.99 6.83 -10.10
N GLY A 812 -14.99 8.06 -10.61
CA GLY A 812 -15.40 9.26 -9.85
C GLY A 812 -14.37 9.75 -8.82
N VAL A 813 -13.25 9.04 -8.63
CA VAL A 813 -12.15 9.46 -7.76
C VAL A 813 -11.08 10.16 -8.60
N ARG A 814 -10.61 11.31 -8.11
CA ARG A 814 -9.52 12.06 -8.71
C ARG A 814 -8.17 11.52 -8.22
N LEU A 815 -7.29 11.13 -9.13
CA LEU A 815 -6.04 10.41 -8.86
C LEU A 815 -4.85 11.06 -9.57
N LYS A 816 -3.63 10.81 -9.06
CA LYS A 816 -2.34 11.06 -9.74
C LYS A 816 -1.52 9.77 -9.84
N LYS A 817 -0.70 9.66 -10.88
CA LYS A 817 0.24 8.53 -11.04
C LYS A 817 1.34 8.62 -9.99
N TYR A 818 1.73 7.48 -9.42
CA TYR A 818 2.80 7.36 -8.44
C TYR A 818 3.67 6.16 -8.77
N ARG A 819 4.99 6.31 -8.84
CA ARG A 819 5.90 5.20 -9.20
C ARG A 819 7.21 5.24 -8.45
N GLY A 820 7.67 4.06 -8.03
CA GLY A 820 8.98 3.86 -7.44
C GLY A 820 10.09 4.00 -8.48
N MET A 821 11.23 4.57 -8.08
CA MET A 821 12.37 4.79 -8.98
C MET A 821 12.98 3.49 -9.51
N GLY A 822 12.68 2.34 -8.92
CA GLY A 822 13.08 1.01 -9.39
C GLY A 822 12.12 0.36 -10.36
N SER A 823 11.03 1.04 -10.75
CA SER A 823 10.13 0.53 -11.78
C SER A 823 10.78 0.58 -13.15
N LEU A 824 10.40 -0.35 -14.03
CA LEU A 824 10.89 -0.35 -15.42
C LEU A 824 10.60 0.99 -16.13
N GLU A 825 9.47 1.62 -15.80
CA GLU A 825 9.06 2.90 -16.38
C GLU A 825 9.96 4.07 -15.94
N ALA A 826 10.43 4.03 -14.69
CA ALA A 826 11.41 4.98 -14.18
C ALA A 826 12.81 4.67 -14.73
N MET A 827 13.23 3.40 -14.74
CA MET A 827 14.57 2.98 -15.18
C MET A 827 14.81 3.20 -16.67
N LYS A 828 13.76 3.13 -17.51
CA LYS A 828 13.84 3.52 -18.93
C LYS A 828 14.16 5.01 -19.13
N LYS A 829 13.90 5.85 -18.13
CA LYS A 829 14.12 7.30 -18.18
C LYS A 829 15.41 7.77 -17.48
N GLY A 830 16.15 6.89 -16.82
CA GLY A 830 17.46 7.21 -16.24
C GLY A 830 17.73 6.70 -14.81
N SER A 831 16.74 6.15 -14.10
CA SER A 831 16.92 5.71 -12.71
C SER A 831 17.61 4.34 -12.52
N ALA A 832 18.06 3.70 -13.60
CA ALA A 832 18.72 2.38 -13.55
C ALA A 832 20.02 2.39 -12.73
N SER A 833 20.75 3.51 -12.71
CA SER A 833 22.02 3.63 -11.99
C SER A 833 21.91 3.47 -10.49
N ARG A 834 20.72 3.81 -9.95
CA ARG A 834 20.34 3.59 -8.54
C ARG A 834 20.49 2.13 -8.09
N TYR A 835 20.34 1.19 -9.03
CA TYR A 835 20.22 -0.25 -8.77
C TYR A 835 21.38 -1.08 -9.35
N PHE A 836 22.45 -0.42 -9.83
CA PHE A 836 23.62 -1.09 -10.41
C PHE A 836 23.33 -1.88 -11.70
N SER A 837 22.28 -1.51 -12.46
CA SER A 837 21.81 -2.24 -13.67
C SER A 837 21.92 -1.44 -14.98
N GLU A 838 22.94 -0.59 -15.14
CA GLU A 838 23.06 0.34 -16.28
C GLU A 838 23.41 -0.38 -17.60
N ASP A 839 24.29 -1.38 -17.53
CA ASP A 839 24.83 -2.13 -18.68
C ASP A 839 24.19 -3.51 -18.90
N GLU A 840 23.18 -3.87 -18.10
CA GLU A 840 22.55 -5.19 -18.19
C GLU A 840 21.57 -5.29 -19.36
N ARG A 841 21.72 -6.32 -20.20
CA ARG A 841 20.74 -6.67 -21.26
C ARG A 841 19.35 -6.98 -20.69
N VAL A 842 19.29 -7.42 -19.44
CA VAL A 842 18.06 -7.73 -18.69
C VAL A 842 18.07 -6.90 -17.42
N ARG A 843 17.13 -5.96 -17.28
CA ARG A 843 17.03 -5.09 -16.10
C ARG A 843 16.07 -5.69 -15.08
N VAL A 844 16.51 -5.80 -13.82
CA VAL A 844 15.68 -6.32 -12.73
C VAL A 844 14.98 -5.15 -12.02
N ALA A 845 13.65 -5.10 -12.07
CA ALA A 845 12.86 -4.04 -11.44
C ALA A 845 12.85 -4.17 -9.91
N GLN A 846 13.16 -3.08 -9.21
CA GLN A 846 13.17 -2.99 -7.74
C GLN A 846 12.12 -1.98 -7.20
N GLY A 847 11.11 -1.64 -8.02
CA GLY A 847 9.97 -0.79 -7.67
C GLY A 847 8.81 -0.92 -8.67
N VAL A 848 7.65 -0.33 -8.37
CA VAL A 848 6.43 -0.44 -9.21
C VAL A 848 5.83 0.91 -9.58
N SER A 849 4.94 0.93 -10.58
CA SER A 849 4.12 2.09 -10.98
C SER A 849 2.65 1.86 -10.63
N GLY A 850 1.97 2.86 -10.07
CA GLY A 850 0.57 2.84 -9.64
C GLY A 850 -0.06 4.25 -9.60
N ALA A 851 -1.08 4.47 -8.76
CA ALA A 851 -1.75 5.77 -8.60
C ALA A 851 -2.18 6.02 -7.13
N VAL A 852 -2.28 7.29 -6.76
CA VAL A 852 -2.73 7.75 -5.43
C VAL A 852 -3.87 8.75 -5.56
N ALA A 853 -4.74 8.81 -4.55
CA ALA A 853 -5.85 9.75 -4.50
C ALA A 853 -5.39 11.19 -4.27
N ASP A 854 -6.18 12.14 -4.79
CA ASP A 854 -6.02 13.58 -4.56
C ASP A 854 -6.02 13.89 -3.05
N ARG A 855 -5.05 14.71 -2.61
CA ARG A 855 -4.88 15.18 -1.22
C ARG A 855 -4.90 16.70 -1.09
N GLY A 856 -5.29 17.40 -2.16
CA GLY A 856 -5.28 18.86 -2.23
C GLY A 856 -3.87 19.46 -2.18
N SER A 857 -3.80 20.75 -1.90
CA SER A 857 -2.52 21.48 -1.83
C SER A 857 -1.75 21.21 -0.54
N ILE A 858 -0.42 21.06 -0.68
CA ILE A 858 0.49 20.95 0.47
C ILE A 858 0.46 22.19 1.37
N LYS A 859 -0.02 23.34 0.85
CA LYS A 859 -0.16 24.58 1.64
C LYS A 859 -1.14 24.45 2.80
N ARG A 860 -2.07 23.48 2.74
CA ARG A 860 -2.98 23.12 3.84
C ARG A 860 -2.51 21.85 4.55
N PHE A 861 -2.09 20.86 3.77
CA PHE A 861 -1.73 19.55 4.30
C PHE A 861 -0.48 19.60 5.19
N MET A 862 0.55 20.36 4.81
CA MET A 862 1.78 20.45 5.58
C MET A 862 1.58 21.13 6.95
N PRO A 863 0.87 22.28 7.07
CA PRO A 863 0.46 22.81 8.37
C PRO A 863 -0.32 21.82 9.25
N TYR A 864 -1.22 21.03 8.66
CA TYR A 864 -1.94 19.97 9.37
C TYR A 864 -0.99 18.92 9.95
N LEU A 865 0.00 18.45 9.17
CA LEU A 865 0.99 17.49 9.64
C LEU A 865 1.85 18.07 10.78
N VAL A 866 2.29 19.33 10.67
CA VAL A 866 3.08 20.01 11.71
C VAL A 866 2.26 20.18 12.99
N ALA A 867 1.00 20.61 12.89
CA ALA A 867 0.10 20.71 14.03
C ALA A 867 -0.09 19.34 14.70
N GLY A 868 -0.29 18.28 13.91
CA GLY A 868 -0.41 16.92 14.42
C GLY A 868 0.85 16.44 15.15
N VAL A 869 2.05 16.78 14.66
CA VAL A 869 3.31 16.50 15.39
C VAL A 869 3.39 17.28 16.70
N ARG A 870 3.01 18.56 16.71
CA ARG A 870 2.98 19.38 17.94
C ARG A 870 2.03 18.81 18.99
N HIS A 871 0.83 18.39 18.58
CA HIS A 871 -0.11 17.73 19.48
C HIS A 871 0.44 16.39 19.99
N GLY A 872 1.03 15.57 19.12
CA GLY A 872 1.68 14.33 19.55
C GLY A 872 2.79 14.58 20.59
N PHE A 873 3.60 15.61 20.40
CA PHE A 873 4.67 15.96 21.34
C PHE A 873 4.12 16.51 22.67
N GLN A 874 3.04 17.29 22.60
CA GLN A 874 2.31 17.73 23.78
C GLN A 874 1.82 16.53 24.59
N ASP A 875 1.17 15.55 23.96
CA ASP A 875 0.67 14.34 24.63
C ASP A 875 1.80 13.50 25.25
N LEU A 876 2.99 13.52 24.65
CA LEU A 876 4.20 12.90 25.18
C LEU A 876 4.88 13.73 26.28
N GLY A 877 4.45 14.97 26.52
CA GLY A 877 5.08 15.87 27.49
C GLY A 877 6.44 16.44 27.06
N VAL A 878 6.76 16.41 25.76
CA VAL A 878 8.03 16.91 25.20
C VAL A 878 7.82 18.20 24.39
N ARG A 879 8.73 19.16 24.55
CA ARG A 879 8.67 20.49 23.92
C ARG A 879 9.52 20.60 22.66
N SER A 880 10.40 19.65 22.39
CA SER A 880 11.27 19.66 21.21
C SER A 880 11.75 18.27 20.82
N ILE A 881 12.25 18.13 19.60
CA ILE A 881 12.86 16.87 19.12
C ILE A 881 14.11 16.53 19.94
N SER A 882 14.89 17.53 20.36
CA SER A 882 16.05 17.31 21.23
C SER A 882 15.66 16.71 22.58
N GLN A 883 14.61 17.25 23.22
CA GLN A 883 14.08 16.69 24.46
C GLN A 883 13.49 15.29 24.24
N LEU A 884 12.80 15.07 23.12
CA LEU A 884 12.29 13.75 22.76
C LEU A 884 13.40 12.70 22.68
N HIS A 885 14.52 13.02 22.03
CA HIS A 885 15.66 12.11 21.92
C HIS A 885 16.35 11.91 23.27
N GLU A 886 16.48 12.94 24.10
CA GLU A 886 16.95 12.79 25.48
C GLU A 886 16.11 11.75 26.22
N TYR A 887 14.78 11.92 26.21
CA TYR A 887 13.82 11.04 26.87
C TYR A 887 13.84 9.61 26.29
N LEU A 888 14.07 9.46 24.99
CA LEU A 888 14.25 8.16 24.35
C LEU A 888 15.42 7.39 24.95
N TYR A 889 16.58 8.04 25.10
CA TYR A 889 17.83 7.37 25.46
C TYR A 889 18.08 7.25 26.96
N ASP A 890 17.44 8.08 27.79
CA ASP A 890 17.47 7.93 29.25
C ASP A 890 16.35 7.00 29.78
N GLY A 891 15.44 6.56 28.91
CA GLY A 891 14.36 5.64 29.24
C GLY A 891 13.09 6.29 29.77
N ARG A 892 13.00 7.63 29.80
CA ARG A 892 11.78 8.37 30.17
C ARG A 892 10.65 8.22 29.15
N LEU A 893 10.99 8.09 27.87
CA LEU A 893 10.03 7.80 26.82
C LEU A 893 9.66 6.32 26.85
N ARG A 894 8.39 6.04 27.13
CA ARG A 894 7.87 4.67 27.30
C ARG A 894 7.07 4.22 26.10
N PHE A 895 7.26 2.95 25.75
CA PHE A 895 6.65 2.29 24.61
C PHE A 895 5.77 1.15 25.09
N GLN A 896 4.75 0.82 24.29
CA GLN A 896 3.95 -0.37 24.48
C GLN A 896 3.82 -1.11 23.15
N VAL A 897 4.21 -2.39 23.12
CA VAL A 897 3.98 -3.24 21.95
C VAL A 897 2.48 -3.40 21.76
N ARG A 898 2.02 -3.23 20.53
CA ARG A 898 0.63 -3.44 20.14
C ARG A 898 0.51 -4.80 19.49
N THR A 899 -0.21 -5.69 20.16
CA THR A 899 -0.74 -6.88 19.50
C THR A 899 -1.63 -6.46 18.32
N PRO A 900 -1.87 -7.34 17.35
CA PRO A 900 -2.81 -7.06 16.26
C PRO A 900 -4.20 -6.62 16.75
N ALA A 901 -4.67 -7.15 17.89
CA ALA A 901 -5.91 -6.72 18.54
C ALA A 901 -5.84 -5.26 19.01
N ALA A 902 -4.78 -4.88 19.74
CA ALA A 902 -4.55 -3.50 20.14
C ALA A 902 -4.37 -2.56 18.94
N GLN A 903 -3.87 -3.06 17.81
CA GLN A 903 -3.82 -2.32 16.54
C GLN A 903 -5.22 -2.04 15.99
N MET A 904 -6.09 -3.05 15.97
CA MET A 904 -7.48 -2.94 15.53
C MET A 904 -8.30 -2.00 16.42
N GLU A 905 -8.16 -2.12 17.74
CA GLU A 905 -8.81 -1.25 18.73
C GLU A 905 -8.39 0.21 18.57
N GLY A 906 -7.11 0.50 18.36
CA GLY A 906 -6.69 1.89 18.16
C GLY A 906 -6.97 2.45 16.76
N ASN A 907 -7.55 1.67 15.85
CA ASN A 907 -8.00 2.14 14.53
C ASN A 907 -9.53 2.40 14.55
N VAL A 908 -10.10 2.95 13.47
CA VAL A 908 -11.56 3.08 13.38
C VAL A 908 -12.20 1.69 13.37
N HIS A 909 -13.04 1.39 14.35
CA HIS A 909 -13.76 0.11 14.49
C HIS A 909 -15.20 0.34 14.96
N SER A 910 -16.05 -0.71 14.87
CA SER A 910 -17.42 -0.73 15.40
C SER A 910 -18.38 0.35 14.85
N LEU A 911 -18.23 0.75 13.58
CA LEU A 911 -19.12 1.70 12.89
C LEU A 911 -19.68 1.09 11.61
N LEU A 912 -20.95 1.42 11.28
CA LEU A 912 -21.59 1.02 10.02
C LEU A 912 -20.92 1.68 8.81
N ASN A 913 -20.71 3.00 8.88
CA ASN A 913 -20.03 3.82 7.88
C ASN A 913 -19.25 4.94 8.59
N TRP A 914 -18.19 5.44 7.96
CA TRP A 914 -17.41 6.55 8.48
C TRP A 914 -16.76 7.35 7.35
N THR A 915 -16.51 8.63 7.60
CA THR A 915 -15.82 9.53 6.66
C THR A 915 -14.51 9.97 7.30
N LYS A 916 -13.40 9.86 6.56
CA LYS A 916 -12.12 10.47 6.96
C LYS A 916 -12.02 11.84 6.32
N GLU A 917 -11.98 12.88 7.14
CA GLU A 917 -11.63 14.23 6.69
C GLU A 917 -10.22 14.52 7.20
N GLN A 918 -9.30 14.86 6.30
CA GLN A 918 -7.90 15.20 6.61
C GLN A 918 -7.54 16.56 6.02
#